data_AF-A0AA37ML21-F1
#
_entry.id   AF-A0AA37ML21-F1
#
_cell.length_a   1.000
_cell.length_b   1.000
_cell.length_c   1.000
_cell.angle_alpha   90.00
_cell.angle_beta   90.00
_cell.angle_gamma   90.00
#
_symmetry.space_group_name_H-M   'P 1'
#
loop_
_entity.id
_entity.type
_entity.pdbx_description
1 polymer ?
#
loop_
_entity_poly.entity_id
_entity_poly.type
_entity_poly.pdbx_seq_one_letter_code
_entity_poly.pdbx_strand_id
1 'polypeptide(L)'
;MMLFALIAKAQDITALWDFKNGNPSTLKSLSIEKTTGTVASTIPGIELYVDATNGKLKQRDSDAQFNNGTIIRVPVKSTKDVVTVTSYSTNYTIGGVAADNQTSDHKATSAEVVAGYVDIVATGSEYLYSIQVVQAGTLQEKLLYSTTFTDWTSAKANATEAISVTQNTKYSHETLNFSVFDTQISNYNANSSKFPNWTGGYLMANKSADPYILTSTLSNISKVHFIHGATGSNRGWKLEAKGDGDEDWVVLSSSVANPQTGAEVTVNVNKTNCQLRFTNLNTSQNAYLFQLDIYGNVDMSKTPALGSLEVNGTKYMAADIFNEISDDIQAATIEISKTETAISENNPITNIVADNGEIGTVTYSTKNDTTVVTIPVTANDQTINYVANIVLKPDFILTYYNTDGSVIGTQNVEKDATISTFKYEEKDVIVADGSKFRGWFVHANGSGNRKYTTEETITGNTALYAVATEVETYSTNKRYTFTLNDQYFYAEDHEAFDSKGNGKFHDSTHGWTFSTNDEVKILVGGNAYIIPSLCQYSSGTITISNSKGEVISTLDAKATKDGATASYYYEGTADELTLTFSGSIYLHKLTVANVASAPVAKNEAGYYVVAKGDAGNLLTTIEVANANASSDARTYIFVPKGTYDLGETVLTPISGNNISIIGEDANSTIIVNAPQVKNEGIGTTATFLITGSNTYIQDVTLQNALDYYSSGAAGRAVVIQDKGNRTICKNVKMLSYQDTYYSNADGQYYFEGGEIHGTVDYLCGSGDVFYNKVKLVNESRAKDSKYGEDVIAAPYPGESCKYGYVFDSCTIVNNAASFSLGRSWGGNSKLTYLNTIIEQPSEIKSTRFTPDGMNTVAYQFKEYNSMDTEGNIVTPATNVVYFKKDANTNTHNTTMSADSAALFSIANIFGTWAPDQLAAQVTVSNAKVIGNTLTWDAIENSPAYAVYANGEFIGITNTNSYTIDDDTQKYSVKAANTMGGFGKAVELNSTSTGITNINESATEVASEEYFTADGIQIATPKRGVNIIVKHFANGDTQTSKYIVK
;
A
#
# COMPACT_ATOMS: atom_id res chain seq x y z
N MET A 1 -44.50 -13.11 40.83
CA MET A 1 -44.09 -11.69 40.78
C MET A 1 -42.84 -11.66 39.92
N MET A 2 -43.01 -11.55 38.59
CA MET A 2 -41.90 -11.67 37.63
C MET A 2 -41.21 -10.32 37.51
N LEU A 3 -39.93 -10.33 37.84
CA LEU A 3 -38.99 -9.23 37.80
C LEU A 3 -38.65 -8.93 36.33
N PHE A 4 -39.29 -7.94 35.72
CA PHE A 4 -38.70 -7.26 34.56
C PHE A 4 -37.88 -6.11 35.11
N ALA A 5 -36.59 -6.36 35.35
CA ALA A 5 -35.62 -5.31 35.56
C ALA A 5 -35.58 -4.48 34.28
N LEU A 6 -36.08 -3.24 34.36
CA LEU A 6 -35.76 -2.23 33.37
C LEU A 6 -34.23 -2.18 33.26
N ILE A 7 -33.73 -2.48 32.07
CA ILE A 7 -32.34 -2.21 31.70
C ILE A 7 -32.19 -0.70 31.87
N ALA A 8 -31.59 -0.28 32.98
CA ALA A 8 -31.35 1.12 33.30
C ALA A 8 -30.30 1.66 32.32
N LYS A 9 -30.76 2.10 31.15
CA LYS A 9 -29.95 2.91 30.24
C LYS A 9 -29.93 4.35 30.77
N ALA A 10 -28.79 5.02 30.64
CA ALA A 10 -28.57 6.43 30.96
C ALA A 10 -29.36 7.43 30.07
N GLN A 11 -30.57 7.06 29.63
CA GLN A 11 -31.36 7.80 28.64
C GLN A 11 -32.63 8.40 29.28
N ASP A 12 -33.06 9.54 28.76
CA ASP A 12 -34.32 10.18 29.14
C ASP A 12 -35.52 9.27 28.83
N ILE A 13 -36.48 9.25 29.75
CA ILE A 13 -37.70 8.46 29.62
C ILE A 13 -38.84 9.39 29.21
N THR A 14 -39.42 9.16 28.03
CA THR A 14 -40.58 9.93 27.55
C THR A 14 -41.88 9.15 27.77
N ALA A 15 -42.70 9.61 28.71
CA ALA A 15 -44.06 9.09 28.92
C ALA A 15 -45.09 10.02 28.24
N LEU A 16 -45.93 9.43 27.40
CA LEU A 16 -46.91 10.16 26.58
C LEU A 16 -48.33 9.69 26.88
N TRP A 17 -49.24 10.67 26.97
CA TRP A 17 -50.68 10.51 26.94
C TRP A 17 -51.20 11.30 25.73
N ASP A 18 -51.29 10.64 24.59
CA ASP A 18 -51.76 11.22 23.33
C ASP A 18 -53.26 10.96 23.19
N PHE A 19 -54.05 11.88 23.73
CA PHE A 19 -55.50 11.86 23.65
C PHE A 19 -55.99 12.06 22.21
N LYS A 20 -55.23 12.73 21.35
CA LYS A 20 -55.60 12.93 19.94
C LYS A 20 -55.65 11.63 19.16
N ASN A 21 -54.70 10.73 19.40
CA ASN A 21 -54.62 9.42 18.75
C ASN A 21 -55.13 8.26 19.62
N GLY A 22 -55.48 8.53 20.88
CA GLY A 22 -55.87 7.51 21.86
C GLY A 22 -54.74 6.52 22.17
N ASN A 23 -53.54 7.04 22.40
CA ASN A 23 -52.32 6.27 22.72
C ASN A 23 -51.78 6.67 24.12
N PRO A 24 -51.64 5.74 25.08
CA PRO A 24 -51.89 4.29 24.97
C PRO A 24 -53.36 3.95 24.72
N SER A 25 -53.63 2.76 24.18
CA SER A 25 -54.99 2.34 23.78
C SER A 25 -56.03 2.39 24.90
N THR A 26 -55.59 2.38 26.16
CA THR A 26 -56.40 2.57 27.37
C THR A 26 -57.09 3.94 27.43
N LEU A 27 -56.54 4.96 26.75
CA LEU A 27 -57.14 6.29 26.68
C LEU A 27 -58.49 6.29 25.96
N LYS A 28 -58.71 5.38 24.99
CA LYS A 28 -59.97 5.33 24.20
C LYS A 28 -61.22 5.12 25.06
N SER A 29 -61.08 4.52 26.24
CA SER A 29 -62.16 4.31 27.21
C SER A 29 -62.10 5.25 28.43
N LEU A 30 -61.21 6.25 28.44
CA LEU A 30 -60.99 7.12 29.59
C LEU A 30 -62.21 8.01 29.87
N SER A 31 -62.78 7.87 31.06
CA SER A 31 -63.86 8.72 31.57
C SER A 31 -63.81 8.78 33.09
N ILE A 32 -63.17 9.82 33.64
CA ILE A 32 -63.09 10.09 35.08
C ILE A 32 -63.91 11.34 35.36
N GLU A 33 -65.05 11.20 36.04
CA GLU A 33 -65.96 12.30 36.36
C GLU A 33 -66.52 12.09 37.77
N LYS A 34 -66.50 13.14 38.60
CA LYS A 34 -66.96 13.11 40.01
C LYS A 34 -66.28 12.03 40.87
N THR A 35 -65.06 11.65 40.49
CA THR A 35 -64.24 10.65 41.15
C THR A 35 -62.76 10.97 40.92
N THR A 36 -61.89 10.22 41.58
CA THR A 36 -60.46 10.19 41.28
C THR A 36 -60.10 8.91 40.51
N GLY A 37 -58.95 8.89 39.83
CA GLY A 37 -58.45 7.70 39.14
C GLY A 37 -57.04 7.90 38.59
N THR A 38 -56.43 6.83 38.07
CA THR A 38 -55.13 6.90 37.39
C THR A 38 -55.26 6.64 35.90
N VAL A 39 -54.33 7.20 35.11
CA VAL A 39 -54.28 7.06 33.66
C VAL A 39 -52.88 6.64 33.23
N ALA A 40 -52.74 5.42 32.72
CA ALA A 40 -51.46 4.89 32.25
C ALA A 40 -50.93 5.65 31.03
N SER A 41 -49.61 5.81 30.94
CA SER A 41 -48.91 6.36 29.76
C SER A 41 -48.45 5.27 28.79
N THR A 42 -47.74 5.67 27.73
CA THR A 42 -46.98 4.77 26.86
C THR A 42 -45.83 4.01 27.56
N ILE A 43 -45.43 4.42 28.76
CA ILE A 43 -44.38 3.79 29.56
C ILE A 43 -44.99 3.10 30.79
N PRO A 44 -44.84 1.77 30.94
CA PRO A 44 -45.33 1.05 32.11
C PRO A 44 -44.79 1.63 33.43
N GLY A 45 -45.68 1.88 34.39
CA GLY A 45 -45.32 2.41 35.72
C GLY A 45 -45.26 3.93 35.83
N ILE A 46 -45.48 4.68 34.74
CA ILE A 46 -45.67 6.14 34.77
C ILE A 46 -47.14 6.44 34.46
N GLU A 47 -47.88 6.96 35.43
CA GLU A 47 -49.33 7.19 35.36
C GLU A 47 -49.68 8.62 35.83
N LEU A 48 -50.68 9.24 35.20
CA LEU A 48 -51.30 10.45 35.75
C LEU A 48 -52.18 10.06 36.92
N TYR A 49 -52.20 10.88 37.96
CA TYR A 49 -53.29 10.86 38.94
C TYR A 49 -54.26 11.99 38.63
N VAL A 50 -55.54 11.67 38.48
CA VAL A 50 -56.57 12.62 38.10
C VAL A 50 -57.55 12.76 39.26
N ASP A 51 -57.64 13.97 39.82
CA ASP A 51 -58.72 14.35 40.72
C ASP A 51 -59.78 15.13 39.94
N ALA A 52 -60.88 14.45 39.62
CA ALA A 52 -62.03 15.03 38.96
C ALA A 52 -63.26 15.04 39.90
N THR A 53 -63.07 15.10 41.22
CA THR A 53 -64.19 15.10 42.19
C THR A 53 -65.15 16.26 41.96
N ASN A 54 -64.64 17.41 41.52
CA ASN A 54 -65.41 18.60 41.17
C ASN A 54 -65.44 18.91 39.66
N GLY A 55 -65.03 17.94 38.82
CA GLY A 55 -64.89 18.12 37.37
C GLY A 55 -64.95 16.81 36.58
N LYS A 56 -64.28 16.77 35.42
CA LYS A 56 -64.11 15.58 34.57
C LYS A 56 -62.84 15.66 33.70
N LEU A 57 -62.26 14.49 33.46
CA LEU A 57 -61.36 14.20 32.34
C LEU A 57 -61.98 13.06 31.52
N LYS A 58 -62.40 13.35 30.29
CA LYS A 58 -63.10 12.38 29.44
C LYS A 58 -62.59 12.41 28.00
N GLN A 59 -62.18 11.24 27.51
CA GLN A 59 -61.76 11.05 26.13
C GLN A 59 -62.91 11.29 25.13
N ARG A 60 -62.57 11.91 24.00
CA ARG A 60 -63.40 12.09 22.81
C ARG A 60 -62.66 11.56 21.57
N ASP A 61 -63.19 11.82 20.38
CA ASP A 61 -62.64 11.26 19.13
C ASP A 61 -61.22 11.78 18.79
N SER A 62 -60.86 13.00 19.21
CA SER A 62 -59.57 13.62 18.85
C SER A 62 -58.96 14.50 19.95
N ASP A 63 -59.49 14.42 21.16
CA ASP A 63 -59.03 15.16 22.35
C ASP A 63 -59.57 14.51 23.64
N ALA A 64 -59.12 14.98 24.79
CA ALA A 64 -59.76 14.73 26.08
C ALA A 64 -60.34 16.03 26.64
N GLN A 65 -61.63 16.03 26.96
CA GLN A 65 -62.28 17.15 27.62
C GLN A 65 -61.86 17.20 29.09
N PHE A 66 -61.36 18.35 29.51
CA PHE A 66 -60.86 18.67 30.84
C PHE A 66 -61.53 19.95 31.32
N ASN A 67 -62.23 19.98 32.46
CA ASN A 67 -63.00 21.15 32.88
C ASN A 67 -62.69 21.63 34.30
N ASN A 68 -63.12 22.86 34.59
CA ASN A 68 -62.91 23.55 35.85
C ASN A 68 -63.27 22.66 37.06
N GLY A 69 -62.38 22.61 38.05
CA GLY A 69 -62.47 21.70 39.20
C GLY A 69 -61.76 20.36 39.02
N THR A 70 -61.11 20.12 37.88
CA THR A 70 -60.25 18.93 37.65
C THR A 70 -58.78 19.28 37.83
N ILE A 71 -58.04 18.41 38.52
CA ILE A 71 -56.58 18.49 38.71
C ILE A 71 -55.96 17.22 38.14
N ILE A 72 -54.98 17.35 37.27
CA ILE A 72 -54.18 16.25 36.73
C ILE A 72 -52.77 16.37 37.29
N ARG A 73 -52.31 15.37 38.02
CA ARG A 73 -50.95 15.29 38.56
C ARG A 73 -50.08 14.50 37.62
N VAL A 74 -49.11 15.16 37.02
CA VAL A 74 -48.10 14.54 36.15
C VAL A 74 -46.89 14.17 37.00
N PRO A 75 -46.47 12.89 37.05
CA PRO A 75 -45.38 12.48 37.92
C PRO A 75 -44.02 13.02 37.43
N VAL A 76 -43.30 13.69 38.32
CA VAL A 76 -41.93 14.20 38.09
C VAL A 76 -40.99 13.73 39.20
N LYS A 77 -39.71 13.58 38.88
CA LYS A 77 -38.65 13.04 39.74
C LYS A 77 -37.43 13.95 39.80
N SER A 78 -37.25 14.82 38.82
CA SER A 78 -36.11 15.73 38.74
C SER A 78 -36.56 17.12 38.31
N THR A 79 -35.84 18.16 38.74
CA THR A 79 -36.05 19.53 38.27
C THR A 79 -35.70 19.69 36.79
N LYS A 80 -35.10 18.65 36.18
CA LYS A 80 -34.87 18.55 34.74
C LYS A 80 -36.07 17.98 33.97
N ASP A 81 -37.06 17.44 34.67
CA ASP A 81 -38.23 16.87 34.02
C ASP A 81 -39.06 17.99 33.39
N VAL A 82 -39.47 17.77 32.15
CA VAL A 82 -40.31 18.72 31.41
C VAL A 82 -41.67 18.11 31.18
N VAL A 83 -42.70 18.80 31.65
CA VAL A 83 -44.10 18.49 31.36
C VAL A 83 -44.55 19.37 30.21
N THR A 84 -44.90 18.74 29.10
CA THR A 84 -45.43 19.42 27.92
C THR A 84 -46.91 19.10 27.80
N VAL A 85 -47.74 20.13 27.74
CA VAL A 85 -49.18 20.00 27.49
C VAL A 85 -49.50 20.62 26.15
N THR A 86 -50.14 19.85 25.28
CA THR A 86 -50.69 20.36 24.02
C THR A 86 -52.22 20.33 24.07
N SER A 87 -52.86 21.47 23.81
CA SER A 87 -54.29 21.69 24.02
C SER A 87 -54.90 22.58 22.92
N TYR A 88 -56.23 22.67 22.89
CA TYR A 88 -56.97 23.50 21.93
C TYR A 88 -56.93 25.00 22.29
N SER A 89 -57.04 25.32 23.59
CA SER A 89 -56.99 26.67 24.17
C SER A 89 -56.04 26.67 25.38
N THR A 90 -56.02 27.75 26.17
CA THR A 90 -55.11 27.95 27.32
C THR A 90 -55.84 28.06 28.67
N ASN A 91 -57.01 27.43 28.83
CA ASN A 91 -57.87 27.55 30.03
C ASN A 91 -57.42 26.63 31.19
N TYR A 92 -56.12 26.63 31.50
CA TYR A 92 -55.53 25.84 32.56
C TYR A 92 -54.22 26.48 33.06
N THR A 93 -53.72 25.94 34.17
CA THR A 93 -52.37 26.23 34.65
C THR A 93 -51.54 24.95 34.66
N ILE A 94 -50.23 25.08 34.49
CA ILE A 94 -49.24 24.01 34.72
C ILE A 94 -48.32 24.52 35.84
N GLY A 95 -48.23 23.78 36.95
CA GLY A 95 -47.43 24.21 38.11
C GLY A 95 -47.84 25.56 38.70
N GLY A 96 -49.11 25.94 38.53
CA GLY A 96 -49.65 27.25 38.95
C GLY A 96 -49.37 28.41 37.99
N VAL A 97 -48.65 28.18 36.88
CA VAL A 97 -48.44 29.17 35.81
C VAL A 97 -49.53 29.02 34.76
N ALA A 98 -50.15 30.13 34.35
CA ALA A 98 -51.17 30.11 33.30
C ALA A 98 -50.55 29.68 31.97
N ALA A 99 -51.21 28.76 31.25
CA ALA A 99 -50.82 28.42 29.89
C ALA A 99 -50.92 29.67 29.00
N ASP A 100 -49.92 29.91 28.17
CA ASP A 100 -49.87 31.09 27.28
C ASP A 100 -49.93 30.70 25.79
N ASN A 101 -49.73 29.42 25.47
CA ASN A 101 -49.74 28.87 24.13
C ASN A 101 -50.43 27.50 24.05
N GLN A 102 -50.85 27.09 22.85
CA GLN A 102 -51.45 25.77 22.59
C GLN A 102 -50.53 24.60 22.94
N THR A 103 -49.21 24.81 22.91
CA THR A 103 -48.22 23.91 23.50
C THR A 103 -47.48 24.70 24.57
N SER A 104 -47.57 24.23 25.81
CA SER A 104 -46.96 24.87 26.97
C SER A 104 -46.04 23.87 27.66
N ASP A 105 -44.78 24.27 27.86
CA ASP A 105 -43.78 23.49 28.58
C ASP A 105 -43.62 24.03 30.00
N HIS A 106 -43.53 23.12 30.96
CA HIS A 106 -43.22 23.43 32.34
C HIS A 106 -42.08 22.55 32.82
N LYS A 107 -40.96 23.20 33.16
CA LYS A 107 -39.83 22.54 33.81
C LYS A 107 -40.15 22.40 35.31
N ALA A 108 -40.09 21.19 35.84
CA ALA A 108 -40.44 20.92 37.22
C ALA A 108 -39.59 21.76 38.20
N THR A 109 -40.24 22.35 39.19
CA THR A 109 -39.58 23.09 40.28
C THR A 109 -39.15 22.14 41.40
N SER A 110 -38.23 22.58 42.26
CA SER A 110 -37.79 21.79 43.41
C SER A 110 -38.94 21.40 44.34
N ALA A 111 -39.96 22.26 44.49
CA ALA A 111 -41.13 21.99 45.31
C ALA A 111 -42.03 20.89 44.71
N GLU A 112 -42.19 20.88 43.38
CA GLU A 112 -42.96 19.88 42.65
C GLU A 112 -42.25 18.52 42.61
N VAL A 113 -40.92 18.52 42.53
CA VAL A 113 -40.12 17.30 42.66
C VAL A 113 -40.25 16.69 44.05
N VAL A 114 -40.24 17.50 45.11
CA VAL A 114 -40.50 17.03 46.48
C VAL A 114 -41.92 16.47 46.63
N ALA A 115 -42.91 17.11 45.97
CA ALA A 115 -44.27 16.59 45.92
C ALA A 115 -44.40 15.31 45.06
N GLY A 116 -43.46 15.10 44.14
CA GLY A 116 -43.44 13.99 43.17
C GLY A 116 -44.31 14.21 41.94
N TYR A 117 -44.85 15.42 41.74
CA TYR A 117 -45.74 15.74 40.63
C TYR A 117 -45.83 17.24 40.31
N VAL A 118 -46.18 17.54 39.06
CA VAL A 118 -46.64 18.85 38.59
C VAL A 118 -48.15 18.81 38.41
N ASP A 119 -48.86 19.77 38.99
CA ASP A 119 -50.31 19.89 38.83
C ASP A 119 -50.65 20.64 37.54
N ILE A 120 -51.53 20.06 36.74
CA ILE A 120 -52.27 20.73 35.68
C ILE A 120 -53.69 20.99 36.20
N VAL A 121 -54.07 22.25 36.34
CA VAL A 121 -55.36 22.64 36.93
C VAL A 121 -56.21 23.37 35.90
N ALA A 122 -57.42 22.86 35.64
CA ALA A 122 -58.36 23.53 34.75
C ALA A 122 -58.89 24.82 35.39
N THR A 123 -58.78 25.94 34.68
CA THR A 123 -59.38 27.22 35.09
C THR A 123 -60.68 27.52 34.33
N GLY A 124 -60.97 26.75 33.27
CA GLY A 124 -62.19 26.78 32.47
C GLY A 124 -62.48 25.41 31.82
N SER A 125 -63.29 25.38 30.76
CA SER A 125 -63.40 24.18 29.91
C SER A 125 -62.27 24.17 28.88
N GLU A 126 -61.57 23.05 28.76
CA GLU A 126 -60.41 22.84 27.90
C GLU A 126 -60.46 21.48 27.19
N TYR A 127 -59.72 21.35 26.08
CA TYR A 127 -59.55 20.11 25.32
C TYR A 127 -58.07 19.81 25.12
N LEU A 128 -57.60 18.72 25.74
CA LEU A 128 -56.20 18.30 25.70
C LEU A 128 -55.96 17.38 24.50
N TYR A 129 -54.95 17.68 23.69
CA TYR A 129 -54.45 16.81 22.61
C TYR A 129 -53.42 15.82 23.13
N SER A 130 -52.49 16.27 23.97
CA SER A 130 -51.54 15.40 24.64
C SER A 130 -51.04 16.00 25.95
N ILE A 131 -50.62 15.10 26.84
CA ILE A 131 -49.70 15.41 27.93
C ILE A 131 -48.46 14.54 27.71
N GLN A 132 -47.29 15.12 27.87
CA GLN A 132 -46.01 14.42 27.83
C GLN A 132 -45.21 14.79 29.07
N VAL A 133 -44.52 13.83 29.66
CA VAL A 133 -43.43 14.10 30.58
C VAL A 133 -42.17 13.44 30.07
N VAL A 134 -41.11 14.24 29.93
CA VAL A 134 -39.74 13.74 29.72
C VAL A 134 -39.10 13.71 31.09
N GLN A 135 -38.94 12.52 31.68
CA GLN A 135 -38.17 12.34 32.89
C GLN A 135 -36.69 12.23 32.52
N ALA A 136 -35.88 13.17 32.99
CA ALA A 136 -34.45 13.19 32.69
C ALA A 136 -33.76 11.95 33.30
N GLY A 137 -32.89 11.30 32.54
CA GLY A 137 -32.09 10.19 33.06
C GLY A 137 -31.19 10.67 34.21
N THR A 138 -31.39 10.15 35.42
CA THR A 138 -30.54 10.52 36.57
C THR A 138 -29.18 9.83 36.53
N LEU A 139 -29.08 8.71 35.80
CA LEU A 139 -27.85 7.97 35.59
C LEU A 139 -27.09 8.51 34.38
N GLN A 140 -25.79 8.79 34.55
CA GLN A 140 -24.86 9.10 33.47
C GLN A 140 -23.71 8.09 33.46
N GLU A 141 -23.30 7.63 32.27
CA GLU A 141 -22.10 6.81 32.14
C GLU A 141 -20.85 7.67 32.40
N LYS A 142 -20.02 7.27 33.37
CA LYS A 142 -18.78 7.96 33.75
C LYS A 142 -17.62 6.97 33.86
N LEU A 143 -16.40 7.47 33.64
CA LEU A 143 -15.16 6.73 33.90
C LEU A 143 -14.93 6.69 35.42
N LEU A 144 -15.24 5.54 36.03
CA LEU A 144 -15.17 5.34 37.47
C LEU A 144 -13.73 5.12 37.95
N TYR A 145 -12.91 4.43 37.16
CA TYR A 145 -11.54 4.13 37.54
C TYR A 145 -10.66 4.03 36.30
N SER A 146 -9.45 4.60 36.36
CA SER A 146 -8.44 4.51 35.30
C SER A 146 -7.06 4.40 35.93
N THR A 147 -6.22 3.53 35.38
CA THR A 147 -4.84 3.36 35.84
C THR A 147 -3.94 2.88 34.71
N THR A 148 -2.70 3.35 34.72
CA THR A 148 -1.56 2.80 33.97
C THR A 148 -0.61 2.03 34.89
N PHE A 149 -1.08 1.71 36.10
CA PHE A 149 -0.41 1.05 37.22
C PHE A 149 0.80 1.79 37.80
N THR A 150 1.12 3.00 37.34
CA THR A 150 2.20 3.82 37.91
C THR A 150 1.91 4.29 39.34
N ASP A 151 0.63 4.40 39.68
CA ASP A 151 0.10 4.77 40.98
C ASP A 151 0.10 3.60 41.99
N TRP A 152 0.33 2.37 41.53
CA TRP A 152 0.35 1.20 42.41
C TRP A 152 1.73 0.99 43.05
N THR A 153 1.78 0.29 44.17
CA THR A 153 3.07 -0.12 44.76
C THR A 153 3.55 -1.40 44.09
N SER A 154 4.78 -1.40 43.56
CA SER A 154 5.38 -2.59 42.94
C SER A 154 5.41 -3.78 43.91
N ALA A 155 5.05 -4.97 43.42
CA ALA A 155 5.03 -6.20 44.18
C ALA A 155 5.36 -7.41 43.28
N LYS A 156 6.10 -8.38 43.81
CA LYS A 156 6.38 -9.64 43.10
C LYS A 156 5.12 -10.50 43.05
N ALA A 157 5.00 -11.35 42.02
CA ALA A 157 3.94 -12.35 41.96
C ALA A 157 3.98 -13.28 43.18
N ASN A 158 2.80 -13.58 43.75
CA ASN A 158 2.63 -14.47 44.89
C ASN A 158 1.64 -15.58 44.54
N ALA A 159 2.10 -16.83 44.57
CA ALA A 159 1.31 -18.01 44.23
C ALA A 159 0.62 -18.66 45.45
N THR A 160 0.73 -18.07 46.64
CA THR A 160 0.12 -18.58 47.89
C THR A 160 -1.05 -17.71 48.34
N GLU A 161 -0.89 -16.39 48.29
CA GLU A 161 -1.91 -15.43 48.72
C GLU A 161 -2.04 -14.30 47.70
N ALA A 162 -3.26 -13.82 47.51
CA ALA A 162 -3.53 -12.69 46.62
C ALA A 162 -3.13 -11.36 47.28
N ILE A 163 -2.58 -10.45 46.49
CA ILE A 163 -2.24 -9.09 46.91
C ILE A 163 -3.50 -8.23 46.80
N SER A 164 -3.87 -7.54 47.88
CA SER A 164 -4.99 -6.60 47.88
C SER A 164 -4.52 -5.18 47.54
N VAL A 165 -5.17 -4.54 46.57
CA VAL A 165 -4.99 -3.12 46.25
C VAL A 165 -6.33 -2.42 46.37
N THR A 166 -6.43 -1.40 47.21
CA THR A 166 -7.67 -0.65 47.44
C THR A 166 -7.58 0.72 46.80
N GLN A 167 -8.61 1.05 46.03
CA GLN A 167 -8.80 2.32 45.33
C GLN A 167 -10.21 2.84 45.63
N ASN A 168 -10.47 4.10 45.32
CA ASN A 168 -11.81 4.66 45.29
C ASN A 168 -12.20 4.99 43.85
N THR A 169 -13.46 4.75 43.51
CA THR A 169 -13.98 5.18 42.22
C THR A 169 -14.28 6.67 42.21
N LYS A 170 -14.07 7.29 41.06
CA LYS A 170 -14.60 8.61 40.72
C LYS A 170 -16.10 8.50 40.51
N TYR A 171 -16.83 9.58 40.80
CA TYR A 171 -18.26 9.77 40.62
C TYR A 171 -19.16 8.87 41.49
N SER A 172 -18.89 7.56 41.59
CA SER A 172 -19.69 6.66 42.44
C SER A 172 -19.22 6.61 43.89
N HIS A 173 -18.00 7.09 44.18
CA HIS A 173 -17.37 7.11 45.51
C HIS A 173 -17.43 5.75 46.22
N GLU A 174 -17.33 4.66 45.46
CA GLU A 174 -17.31 3.28 45.94
C GLU A 174 -15.87 2.84 46.19
N THR A 175 -15.65 2.03 47.23
CA THR A 175 -14.36 1.39 47.45
C THR A 175 -14.18 0.23 46.46
N LEU A 176 -13.15 0.34 45.61
CA LEU A 176 -12.76 -0.65 44.62
C LEU A 176 -11.54 -1.42 45.12
N ASN A 177 -11.74 -2.68 45.49
CA ASN A 177 -10.66 -3.57 45.89
C ASN A 177 -10.27 -4.48 44.72
N PHE A 178 -8.98 -4.62 44.47
CA PHE A 178 -8.39 -5.60 43.56
C PHE A 178 -7.74 -6.71 44.37
N SER A 179 -8.03 -7.95 44.00
CA SER A 179 -7.33 -9.15 44.45
C SER A 179 -6.47 -9.65 43.29
N VAL A 180 -5.15 -9.56 43.45
CA VAL A 180 -4.15 -9.86 42.42
C VAL A 180 -3.39 -11.12 42.82
N PHE A 181 -3.63 -12.23 42.12
CA PHE A 181 -3.06 -13.54 42.44
C PHE A 181 -2.07 -13.99 41.36
N ASP A 182 -0.91 -14.48 41.80
CA ASP A 182 0.22 -14.92 40.95
C ASP A 182 0.52 -14.01 39.74
N THR A 183 0.36 -12.72 39.97
CA THR A 183 0.53 -11.65 38.98
C THR A 183 1.44 -10.59 39.59
N GLN A 184 2.50 -10.21 38.88
CA GLN A 184 3.41 -9.16 39.32
C GLN A 184 2.78 -7.78 39.13
N ILE A 185 2.95 -6.89 40.10
CA ILE A 185 2.64 -5.47 39.99
C ILE A 185 3.96 -4.72 39.75
N SER A 186 4.04 -3.98 38.65
CA SER A 186 5.17 -3.09 38.35
C SER A 186 4.65 -1.67 38.16
N ASN A 187 5.17 -0.71 38.92
CA ASN A 187 4.75 0.69 38.82
C ASN A 187 5.58 1.53 37.83
N TYR A 188 6.46 0.87 37.09
CA TYR A 188 7.19 1.41 35.95
C TYR A 188 7.40 0.32 34.92
N ASN A 189 7.82 0.68 33.72
CA ASN A 189 8.14 -0.28 32.68
C ASN A 189 9.51 -0.95 32.92
N ALA A 190 9.51 -2.02 33.71
CA ALA A 190 10.71 -2.84 33.94
C ALA A 190 11.15 -3.67 32.72
N ASN A 191 10.40 -3.62 31.60
CA ASN A 191 10.69 -4.38 30.38
C ASN A 191 10.72 -3.46 29.14
N SER A 192 11.37 -2.31 29.27
CA SER A 192 11.54 -1.31 28.19
C SER A 192 12.18 -1.86 26.93
N SER A 193 12.99 -2.93 27.02
CA SER A 193 13.54 -3.61 25.84
C SER A 193 12.48 -4.27 24.94
N LYS A 194 11.35 -4.70 25.52
CA LYS A 194 10.24 -5.34 24.81
C LYS A 194 9.10 -4.37 24.53
N PHE A 195 8.93 -3.38 25.39
CA PHE A 195 7.88 -2.36 25.29
C PHE A 195 8.49 -0.96 25.32
N PRO A 196 9.34 -0.57 24.35
CA PRO A 196 10.11 0.68 24.41
C PRO A 196 9.25 1.94 24.39
N ASN A 197 8.06 1.85 23.80
CA ASN A 197 7.14 2.98 23.67
C ASN A 197 6.18 3.13 24.86
N TRP A 198 6.16 2.15 25.79
CA TRP A 198 5.31 2.22 26.98
C TRP A 198 6.05 2.88 28.13
N THR A 199 5.47 3.92 28.71
CA THR A 199 6.08 4.70 29.80
C THR A 199 5.42 4.47 31.16
N GLY A 200 4.30 3.74 31.21
CA GLY A 200 3.57 3.40 32.43
C GLY A 200 4.09 2.17 33.18
N GLY A 201 3.34 1.76 34.21
CA GLY A 201 3.49 0.48 34.89
C GLY A 201 2.79 -0.67 34.16
N TYR A 202 2.74 -1.85 34.76
CA TYR A 202 1.98 -2.97 34.24
C TYR A 202 1.64 -4.00 35.32
N LEU A 203 0.63 -4.82 35.04
CA LEU A 203 0.41 -6.11 35.71
C LEU A 203 0.87 -7.25 34.81
N MET A 204 1.75 -8.14 35.29
CA MET A 204 2.27 -9.26 34.51
C MET A 204 1.81 -10.59 35.08
N ALA A 205 0.93 -11.29 34.36
CA ALA A 205 0.50 -12.63 34.72
C ALA A 205 1.70 -13.58 34.61
N ASN A 206 1.95 -14.35 35.68
CA ASN A 206 3.02 -15.33 35.68
C ASN A 206 2.68 -16.55 34.83
N LYS A 207 3.68 -17.38 34.51
CA LYS A 207 3.50 -18.64 33.77
C LYS A 207 2.98 -19.74 34.69
N SER A 208 1.72 -19.63 35.11
CA SER A 208 1.09 -20.58 36.01
C SER A 208 -0.35 -20.90 35.61
N ALA A 209 -0.92 -21.89 36.30
CA ALA A 209 -2.22 -22.46 35.94
C ALA A 209 -3.39 -21.49 36.13
N ASP A 210 -3.32 -20.54 37.08
CA ASP A 210 -4.45 -19.68 37.44
C ASP A 210 -4.07 -18.27 37.95
N PRO A 211 -3.22 -17.50 37.24
CA PRO A 211 -2.98 -16.11 37.59
C PRO A 211 -4.21 -15.26 37.26
N TYR A 212 -4.64 -14.41 38.18
CA TYR A 212 -5.82 -13.57 37.98
C TYR A 212 -5.75 -12.20 38.64
N ILE A 213 -6.61 -11.30 38.15
CA ILE A 213 -6.96 -10.04 38.80
C ILE A 213 -8.49 -10.04 38.97
N LEU A 214 -8.97 -9.85 40.20
CA LEU A 214 -10.39 -9.86 40.54
C LEU A 214 -10.76 -8.54 41.22
N THR A 215 -11.84 -7.89 40.79
CA THR A 215 -12.35 -6.68 41.45
C THR A 215 -13.40 -7.03 42.52
N SER A 216 -13.57 -6.14 43.52
CA SER A 216 -14.80 -6.10 44.32
C SER A 216 -16.00 -5.74 43.45
N THR A 217 -17.19 -5.95 44.00
CA THR A 217 -18.45 -5.60 43.35
C THR A 217 -18.59 -4.09 43.28
N LEU A 218 -18.87 -3.57 42.08
CA LEU A 218 -19.35 -2.20 41.87
C LEU A 218 -20.84 -2.21 41.57
N SER A 219 -21.55 -1.18 42.01
CA SER A 219 -23.01 -1.05 41.83
C SER A 219 -23.41 -1.11 40.35
N ASN A 220 -22.58 -0.57 39.45
CA ASN A 220 -22.78 -0.66 38.01
C ASN A 220 -21.44 -0.66 37.25
N ILE A 221 -21.30 -1.55 36.26
CA ILE A 221 -20.25 -1.48 35.25
C ILE A 221 -20.92 -1.53 33.88
N SER A 222 -20.78 -0.46 33.12
CA SER A 222 -21.36 -0.34 31.79
C SER A 222 -20.38 -0.75 30.70
N LYS A 223 -19.09 -0.42 30.86
CA LYS A 223 -18.05 -0.64 29.85
C LYS A 223 -16.68 -0.77 30.50
N VAL A 224 -15.79 -1.55 29.89
CA VAL A 224 -14.39 -1.68 30.29
C VAL A 224 -13.51 -1.49 29.07
N HIS A 225 -12.48 -0.67 29.20
CA HIS A 225 -11.41 -0.52 28.22
C HIS A 225 -10.09 -0.92 28.88
N PHE A 226 -9.23 -1.64 28.16
CA PHE A 226 -7.89 -1.96 28.64
C PHE A 226 -6.89 -2.11 27.50
N ILE A 227 -5.62 -1.84 27.80
CA ILE A 227 -4.51 -2.07 26.88
C ILE A 227 -3.69 -3.23 27.43
N HIS A 228 -3.37 -4.21 26.60
CA HIS A 228 -2.52 -5.33 27.00
C HIS A 228 -1.43 -5.67 25.97
N GLY A 229 -0.37 -6.31 26.43
CA GLY A 229 0.78 -6.72 25.62
C GLY A 229 1.22 -8.14 25.90
N ALA A 230 2.10 -8.64 25.05
CA ALA A 230 2.71 -9.95 25.17
C ALA A 230 4.12 -9.96 24.57
N THR A 231 4.91 -10.96 24.94
CA THR A 231 6.26 -11.18 24.36
C THR A 231 6.26 -12.21 23.21
N GLY A 232 5.07 -12.56 22.70
CA GLY A 232 4.90 -13.50 21.60
C GLY A 232 3.44 -13.57 21.12
N SER A 233 3.21 -14.26 20.01
CA SER A 233 1.91 -14.25 19.31
C SER A 233 0.86 -15.07 20.03
N ASN A 234 -0.42 -14.73 19.82
CA ASN A 234 -1.60 -15.44 20.35
C ASN A 234 -1.66 -15.52 21.88
N ARG A 235 -1.32 -14.42 22.57
CA ARG A 235 -1.25 -14.32 24.04
C ARG A 235 -1.92 -13.03 24.50
N GLY A 236 -2.30 -12.95 25.77
CA GLY A 236 -2.91 -11.75 26.34
C GLY A 236 -3.77 -12.06 27.56
N TRP A 237 -4.60 -11.09 27.92
CA TRP A 237 -5.57 -11.19 29.00
C TRP A 237 -6.97 -11.51 28.47
N LYS A 238 -7.64 -12.47 29.12
CA LYS A 238 -9.06 -12.75 29.00
C LYS A 238 -9.80 -11.91 30.03
N LEU A 239 -10.91 -11.27 29.64
CA LEU A 239 -11.78 -10.50 30.54
C LEU A 239 -13.12 -11.21 30.70
N GLU A 240 -13.54 -11.37 31.95
CA GLU A 240 -14.80 -11.95 32.39
C GLU A 240 -15.52 -11.01 33.35
N ALA A 241 -16.85 -11.09 33.41
CA ALA A 241 -17.67 -10.34 34.35
C ALA A 241 -18.74 -11.22 34.98
N LYS A 242 -19.15 -10.87 36.20
CA LYS A 242 -20.29 -11.49 36.90
C LYS A 242 -21.11 -10.41 37.57
N GLY A 243 -22.40 -10.32 37.28
CA GLY A 243 -23.32 -9.37 37.90
C GLY A 243 -24.70 -9.96 38.16
N ASP A 244 -25.68 -9.09 38.40
CA ASP A 244 -27.07 -9.52 38.63
C ASP A 244 -27.61 -10.37 37.47
N GLY A 245 -28.20 -11.52 37.81
CA GLY A 245 -28.78 -12.46 36.85
C GLY A 245 -27.80 -13.50 36.27
N ASP A 246 -26.50 -13.39 36.54
CA ASP A 246 -25.51 -14.38 36.08
C ASP A 246 -25.33 -15.51 37.10
N GLU A 247 -25.52 -16.76 36.68
CA GLU A 247 -25.22 -17.93 37.51
C GLU A 247 -23.69 -18.12 37.68
N ASP A 248 -22.91 -17.84 36.63
CA ASP A 248 -21.44 -17.96 36.60
C ASP A 248 -20.78 -16.84 35.77
N TRP A 249 -19.43 -16.80 35.75
CA TRP A 249 -18.63 -15.82 35.01
C TRP A 249 -18.93 -15.83 33.51
N VAL A 250 -19.18 -14.64 32.95
CA VAL A 250 -19.41 -14.43 31.52
C VAL A 250 -18.14 -13.89 30.87
N VAL A 251 -17.63 -14.60 29.86
CA VAL A 251 -16.47 -14.12 29.07
C VAL A 251 -16.89 -12.95 28.19
N LEU A 252 -16.23 -11.80 28.38
CA LEU A 252 -16.47 -10.59 27.60
C LEU A 252 -15.41 -10.36 26.52
N SER A 253 -14.16 -10.77 26.75
CA SER A 253 -13.12 -10.73 25.73
C SER A 253 -12.11 -11.86 25.89
N SER A 254 -11.71 -12.43 24.75
CA SER A 254 -10.58 -13.35 24.59
C SER A 254 -9.61 -12.86 23.51
N SER A 255 -9.61 -11.56 23.22
CA SER A 255 -8.73 -10.97 22.20
C SER A 255 -7.27 -11.16 22.58
N VAL A 256 -6.44 -11.50 21.60
CA VAL A 256 -4.99 -11.61 21.79
C VAL A 256 -4.34 -10.23 21.64
N ALA A 257 -3.21 -10.01 22.29
CA ALA A 257 -2.44 -8.77 22.20
C ALA A 257 -1.79 -8.66 20.81
N ASN A 258 -2.49 -8.01 19.88
CA ASN A 258 -2.03 -7.71 18.53
C ASN A 258 -2.26 -6.22 18.18
N PRO A 259 -1.20 -5.40 17.99
CA PRO A 259 0.21 -5.78 18.02
C PRO A 259 0.67 -6.19 19.44
N GLN A 260 1.69 -7.05 19.50
CA GLN A 260 2.22 -7.59 20.77
C GLN A 260 2.73 -6.51 21.73
N THR A 261 3.16 -5.37 21.18
CA THR A 261 3.67 -4.21 21.92
C THR A 261 2.57 -3.44 22.67
N GLY A 262 1.30 -3.71 22.38
CA GLY A 262 0.15 -3.06 23.01
C GLY A 262 -1.06 -3.14 22.09
N ALA A 263 -2.13 -3.79 22.55
CA ALA A 263 -3.41 -3.87 21.86
C ALA A 263 -4.52 -3.35 22.77
N GLU A 264 -5.40 -2.54 22.19
CA GLU A 264 -6.55 -1.95 22.88
C GLU A 264 -7.77 -2.85 22.78
N VAL A 265 -8.50 -2.99 23.88
CA VAL A 265 -9.72 -3.78 23.97
C VAL A 265 -10.78 -2.96 24.70
N THR A 266 -11.92 -2.73 24.05
CA THR A 266 -13.11 -2.11 24.65
C THR A 266 -14.28 -3.08 24.59
N VAL A 267 -14.89 -3.36 25.75
CA VAL A 267 -16.08 -4.23 25.86
C VAL A 267 -17.21 -3.53 26.60
N ASN A 268 -18.43 -3.73 26.12
CA ASN A 268 -19.64 -3.35 26.86
C ASN A 268 -19.97 -4.45 27.88
N VAL A 269 -20.12 -4.06 29.14
CA VAL A 269 -20.44 -4.95 30.28
C VAL A 269 -21.94 -4.88 30.60
N ASN A 270 -22.47 -3.67 30.79
CA ASN A 270 -23.88 -3.36 31.08
C ASN A 270 -24.50 -4.21 32.20
N LYS A 271 -23.83 -4.34 33.34
CA LYS A 271 -24.30 -5.12 34.51
C LYS A 271 -24.36 -4.28 35.78
N THR A 272 -25.34 -4.57 36.63
CA THR A 272 -25.44 -4.07 38.01
C THR A 272 -24.82 -5.08 38.97
N ASN A 273 -24.38 -4.61 40.14
CA ASN A 273 -23.68 -5.41 41.16
C ASN A 273 -22.59 -6.30 40.53
N CYS A 274 -21.70 -5.67 39.75
CA CYS A 274 -20.80 -6.37 38.85
C CYS A 274 -19.36 -6.47 39.39
N GLN A 275 -18.74 -7.64 39.23
CA GLN A 275 -17.32 -7.89 39.40
C GLN A 275 -16.66 -8.19 38.06
N LEU A 276 -15.38 -7.83 37.93
CA LEU A 276 -14.54 -8.16 36.79
C LEU A 276 -13.46 -9.15 37.20
N ARG A 277 -13.15 -10.10 36.31
CA ARG A 277 -12.05 -11.04 36.45
C ARG A 277 -11.21 -11.05 35.19
N PHE A 278 -9.92 -10.78 35.33
CA PHE A 278 -8.93 -10.94 34.27
C PHE A 278 -8.13 -12.22 34.52
N THR A 279 -8.00 -13.06 33.51
CA THR A 279 -7.20 -14.30 33.57
C THR A 279 -6.28 -14.40 32.35
N ASN A 280 -5.19 -15.14 32.47
CA ASN A 280 -4.23 -15.29 31.38
C ASN A 280 -4.78 -16.22 30.28
N LEU A 281 -4.75 -15.77 29.02
CA LEU A 281 -5.17 -16.58 27.87
C LEU A 281 -4.25 -17.79 27.65
N ASN A 282 -2.99 -17.70 28.08
CA ASN A 282 -2.03 -18.78 27.95
C ASN A 282 -1.19 -18.91 29.22
N THR A 283 -1.58 -19.86 30.06
CA THR A 283 -0.95 -20.19 31.36
C THR A 283 0.53 -20.55 31.27
N SER A 284 1.05 -20.89 30.08
CA SER A 284 2.47 -21.18 29.88
C SER A 284 3.32 -19.95 29.55
N GLN A 285 2.72 -18.75 29.46
CA GLN A 285 3.38 -17.54 28.98
C GLN A 285 2.98 -16.32 29.81
N ASN A 286 3.82 -15.28 29.78
CA ASN A 286 3.49 -14.02 30.44
C ASN A 286 2.50 -13.22 29.58
N ALA A 287 1.56 -12.55 30.24
CA ALA A 287 0.70 -11.51 29.65
C ALA A 287 0.84 -10.22 30.45
N TYR A 288 0.76 -9.06 29.79
CA TYR A 288 1.00 -7.76 30.41
C TYR A 288 -0.25 -6.89 30.26
N LEU A 289 -0.81 -6.39 31.36
CA LEU A 289 -1.90 -5.40 31.34
C LEU A 289 -1.26 -4.03 31.56
N PHE A 290 -1.36 -3.14 30.59
CA PHE A 290 -0.73 -1.82 30.60
C PHE A 290 -1.66 -0.74 31.13
N GLN A 291 -2.95 -0.79 30.76
CA GLN A 291 -3.95 0.18 31.19
C GLN A 291 -5.27 -0.52 31.48
N LEU A 292 -6.02 0.00 32.45
CA LEU A 292 -7.37 -0.43 32.76
C LEU A 292 -8.26 0.78 33.04
N ASP A 293 -9.38 0.86 32.32
CA ASP A 293 -10.43 1.85 32.45
C ASP A 293 -11.77 1.15 32.70
N ILE A 294 -12.46 1.52 33.77
CA ILE A 294 -13.77 0.97 34.16
C ILE A 294 -14.79 2.09 34.12
N TYR A 295 -15.86 1.90 33.35
CA TYR A 295 -16.97 2.82 33.23
C TYR A 295 -18.23 2.24 33.89
N GLY A 296 -19.07 3.12 34.44
CA GLY A 296 -20.35 2.74 35.02
C GLY A 296 -21.34 3.88 35.02
N ASN A 297 -22.62 3.54 35.15
CA ASN A 297 -23.72 4.48 35.22
C ASN A 297 -23.88 4.98 36.67
N VAL A 298 -23.72 6.29 36.88
CA VAL A 298 -23.76 6.95 38.19
C VAL A 298 -24.93 7.91 38.27
N ASP A 299 -25.62 7.91 39.42
CA ASP A 299 -26.71 8.83 39.71
C ASP A 299 -26.18 10.22 40.05
N MET A 300 -26.07 11.07 39.03
CA MET A 300 -25.54 12.42 39.15
C MET A 300 -26.49 13.39 39.86
N SER A 301 -27.72 12.96 40.20
CA SER A 301 -28.65 13.81 40.96
C SER A 301 -28.28 13.95 42.44
N LYS A 302 -27.41 13.06 42.95
CA LYS A 302 -27.04 12.99 44.36
C LYS A 302 -25.90 13.93 44.75
N THR A 303 -25.07 14.34 43.80
CA THR A 303 -23.92 15.24 43.99
C THR A 303 -24.20 16.61 43.35
N PRO A 304 -23.62 17.71 43.87
CA PRO A 304 -23.71 19.02 43.23
C PRO A 304 -23.14 18.99 41.80
N ALA A 305 -23.92 19.43 40.82
CA ALA A 305 -23.61 19.24 39.41
C ALA A 305 -23.76 20.55 38.62
N LEU A 306 -22.69 20.94 37.92
CA LEU A 306 -22.74 21.98 36.91
C LEU A 306 -23.37 21.41 35.62
N GLY A 307 -24.28 22.14 35.01
CA GLY A 307 -24.91 21.78 33.74
C GLY A 307 -24.15 22.33 32.54
N SER A 308 -24.01 23.65 32.45
CA SER A 308 -23.30 24.30 31.33
C SER A 308 -22.64 25.62 31.72
N LEU A 309 -21.72 26.07 30.87
CA LEU A 309 -21.13 27.41 30.89
C LEU A 309 -20.85 27.90 29.46
N GLU A 310 -20.64 29.20 29.30
CA GLU A 310 -20.16 29.80 28.05
C GLU A 310 -18.81 30.50 28.23
N VAL A 311 -17.90 30.24 27.30
CA VAL A 311 -16.59 30.90 27.20
C VAL A 311 -16.56 31.64 25.87
N ASN A 312 -16.45 32.97 25.91
CA ASN A 312 -16.50 33.85 24.73
C ASN A 312 -17.71 33.57 23.80
N GLY A 313 -18.88 33.25 24.38
CA GLY A 313 -20.11 32.93 23.65
C GLY A 313 -20.19 31.49 23.11
N THR A 314 -19.13 30.69 23.25
CA THR A 314 -19.16 29.25 22.93
C THR A 314 -19.69 28.48 24.14
N LYS A 315 -20.76 27.70 23.94
CA LYS A 315 -21.42 26.92 24.99
C LYS A 315 -20.76 25.56 25.19
N TYR A 316 -20.44 25.23 26.44
CA TYR A 316 -19.89 23.95 26.87
C TYR A 316 -20.84 23.27 27.83
N MET A 317 -21.13 21.99 27.59
CA MET A 317 -21.80 21.15 28.59
C MET A 317 -20.76 20.66 29.58
N ALA A 318 -20.98 20.92 30.86
CA ALA A 318 -20.01 20.55 31.88
C ALA A 318 -19.82 19.02 31.96
N ALA A 319 -20.90 18.26 31.70
CA ALA A 319 -20.86 16.80 31.65
C ALA A 319 -19.89 16.24 30.59
N ASP A 320 -19.57 17.01 29.54
CA ASP A 320 -18.74 16.59 28.41
C ASP A 320 -17.26 16.95 28.60
N ILE A 321 -16.97 18.05 29.30
CA ILE A 321 -15.60 18.61 29.37
C ILE A 321 -14.96 18.49 30.76
N PHE A 322 -15.75 18.38 31.82
CA PHE A 322 -15.20 18.25 33.17
C PHE A 322 -15.04 16.80 33.59
N ASN A 323 -13.93 16.55 34.26
CA ASN A 323 -13.63 15.27 34.86
C ASN A 323 -13.33 15.42 36.35
N GLU A 324 -13.77 14.45 37.13
CA GLU A 324 -13.47 14.43 38.57
C GLU A 324 -11.99 14.18 38.80
N ILE A 325 -11.38 15.08 39.58
CA ILE A 325 -9.98 15.01 40.01
C ILE A 325 -9.89 14.53 41.46
N SER A 326 -10.81 15.02 42.31
CA SER A 326 -11.03 14.60 43.69
C SER A 326 -12.51 14.71 44.04
N ASP A 327 -12.91 14.18 45.19
CA ASP A 327 -14.31 14.17 45.67
C ASP A 327 -14.99 15.56 45.64
N ASP A 328 -14.21 16.64 45.69
CA ASP A 328 -14.67 18.03 45.75
C ASP A 328 -14.24 18.89 44.54
N ILE A 329 -13.53 18.32 43.56
CA ILE A 329 -12.99 19.06 42.40
C ILE A 329 -13.26 18.32 41.09
N GLN A 330 -13.96 19.00 40.20
CA GLN A 330 -14.11 18.67 38.79
C GLN A 330 -13.23 19.63 38.00
N ALA A 331 -12.42 19.15 37.04
CA ALA A 331 -11.57 20.03 36.23
C ALA A 331 -11.70 19.77 34.73
N ALA A 332 -11.55 20.84 33.96
CA ALA A 332 -11.51 20.84 32.51
C ALA A 332 -10.37 21.74 32.01
N THR A 333 -9.93 21.52 30.78
CA THR A 333 -9.12 22.51 30.04
C THR A 333 -9.92 22.95 28.82
N ILE A 334 -10.06 24.25 28.63
CA ILE A 334 -10.76 24.84 27.49
C ILE A 334 -9.72 25.66 26.72
N GLU A 335 -9.48 25.27 25.48
CA GLU A 335 -8.56 25.99 24.59
C GLU A 335 -9.33 27.07 23.83
N ILE A 336 -8.85 28.32 23.90
CA ILE A 336 -9.39 29.45 23.13
C ILE A 336 -8.36 29.93 22.10
N SER A 337 -8.82 30.47 20.98
CA SER A 337 -7.92 31.07 19.99
C SER A 337 -7.18 32.27 20.59
N LYS A 338 -5.92 32.48 20.19
CA LYS A 338 -5.11 33.65 20.54
C LYS A 338 -5.71 34.98 20.07
N THR A 339 -6.64 34.93 19.12
CA THR A 339 -7.36 36.12 18.63
C THR A 339 -8.59 36.47 19.48
N GLU A 340 -9.06 35.54 20.31
CA GLU A 340 -10.17 35.79 21.21
C GLU A 340 -9.73 36.60 22.44
N THR A 341 -10.66 37.35 23.03
CA THR A 341 -10.42 38.07 24.27
C THR A 341 -10.16 37.09 25.41
N ALA A 342 -9.08 37.31 26.17
CA ALA A 342 -8.74 36.47 27.32
C ALA A 342 -9.83 36.51 28.41
N ILE A 343 -10.12 35.35 29.02
CA ILE A 343 -11.04 35.25 30.15
C ILE A 343 -10.40 35.81 31.41
N SER A 344 -11.14 36.64 32.15
CA SER A 344 -10.72 37.27 33.41
C SER A 344 -11.93 37.80 34.19
N GLU A 345 -11.72 38.42 35.35
CA GLU A 345 -12.80 39.13 36.05
C GLU A 345 -13.44 40.25 35.20
N ASN A 346 -12.68 40.87 34.29
CA ASN A 346 -13.16 41.93 33.40
C ASN A 346 -13.80 41.40 32.10
N ASN A 347 -13.58 40.12 31.78
CA ASN A 347 -14.22 39.38 30.69
C ASN A 347 -14.61 38.00 31.21
N PRO A 348 -15.66 37.93 32.07
CA PRO A 348 -16.01 36.71 32.77
C PRO A 348 -16.66 35.68 31.83
N ILE A 349 -16.65 34.42 32.25
CA ILE A 349 -17.49 33.41 31.62
C ILE A 349 -18.97 33.73 31.88
N THR A 350 -19.84 33.35 30.95
CA THR A 350 -21.27 33.70 30.98
C THR A 350 -22.15 32.45 31.01
N ASN A 351 -23.46 32.62 31.20
CA ASN A 351 -24.48 31.56 31.11
C ASN A 351 -24.14 30.29 31.90
N ILE A 352 -23.65 30.47 33.14
CA ILE A 352 -23.36 29.39 34.08
C ILE A 352 -24.67 28.85 34.61
N VAL A 353 -24.95 27.57 34.35
CA VAL A 353 -26.20 26.90 34.73
C VAL A 353 -25.86 25.65 35.53
N ALA A 354 -26.36 25.57 36.76
CA ALA A 354 -26.32 24.35 37.57
C ALA A 354 -27.41 23.37 37.12
N ASP A 355 -27.08 22.09 37.10
CA ASP A 355 -28.03 21.00 36.91
C ASP A 355 -28.79 20.69 38.21
N ASN A 356 -28.11 20.79 39.35
CA ASN A 356 -28.68 20.81 40.70
C ASN A 356 -27.79 21.68 41.62
N GLY A 357 -28.33 22.15 42.74
CA GLY A 357 -27.61 23.03 43.66
C GLY A 357 -27.55 24.50 43.25
N GLU A 358 -26.83 25.29 44.03
CA GLU A 358 -26.64 26.73 43.84
C GLU A 358 -25.21 27.05 43.40
N ILE A 359 -25.06 27.98 42.45
CA ILE A 359 -23.75 28.48 42.00
C ILE A 359 -23.21 29.49 43.01
N GLY A 360 -22.02 29.24 43.54
CA GLY A 360 -21.30 30.12 44.45
C GLY A 360 -20.57 31.27 43.73
N THR A 361 -19.71 31.99 44.47
CA THR A 361 -18.89 33.06 43.88
C THR A 361 -17.82 32.47 42.97
N VAL A 362 -17.89 32.81 41.67
CA VAL A 362 -16.88 32.41 40.68
C VAL A 362 -15.62 33.23 40.87
N THR A 363 -14.47 32.57 40.90
CA THR A 363 -13.16 33.22 41.05
C THR A 363 -12.27 32.97 39.84
N TYR A 364 -11.39 33.92 39.56
CA TYR A 364 -10.49 33.90 38.41
C TYR A 364 -9.06 34.11 38.89
N SER A 365 -8.14 33.26 38.44
CA SER A 365 -6.71 33.45 38.71
C SER A 365 -5.90 33.19 37.45
N THR A 366 -5.09 34.17 37.04
CA THR A 366 -4.32 34.10 35.79
C THR A 366 -2.83 33.96 36.09
N LYS A 367 -2.18 32.98 35.46
CA LYS A 367 -0.73 32.79 35.52
C LYS A 367 -0.24 32.19 34.21
N ASN A 368 0.79 32.80 33.61
CA ASN A 368 1.45 32.31 32.39
C ASN A 368 0.45 32.00 31.25
N ASP A 369 -0.42 32.95 30.90
CA ASP A 369 -1.44 32.83 29.85
C ASP A 369 -2.54 31.77 30.07
N THR A 370 -2.57 31.16 31.25
CA THR A 370 -3.67 30.31 31.71
C THR A 370 -4.52 31.08 32.71
N THR A 371 -5.83 31.18 32.46
CA THR A 371 -6.81 31.64 33.46
C THR A 371 -7.53 30.43 34.05
N VAL A 372 -7.37 30.22 35.35
CA VAL A 372 -8.12 29.23 36.12
C VAL A 372 -9.41 29.88 36.62
N VAL A 373 -10.54 29.32 36.20
CA VAL A 373 -11.89 29.73 36.63
C VAL A 373 -12.44 28.68 37.56
N THR A 374 -12.74 29.04 38.81
CA THR A 374 -13.32 28.12 39.80
C THR A 374 -14.78 28.48 40.02
N ILE A 375 -15.67 27.52 39.78
CA ILE A 375 -17.13 27.63 39.87
C ILE A 375 -17.61 26.68 40.99
N PRO A 376 -17.87 27.17 42.21
CA PRO A 376 -18.42 26.35 43.28
C PRO A 376 -19.88 26.03 43.01
N VAL A 377 -20.29 24.77 43.17
CA VAL A 377 -21.69 24.33 43.11
C VAL A 377 -22.04 23.62 44.42
N THR A 378 -23.07 24.08 45.13
CA THR A 378 -23.44 23.56 46.46
C THR A 378 -24.83 22.92 46.44
N ALA A 379 -24.92 21.66 46.88
CA ALA A 379 -26.17 20.92 47.06
C ALA A 379 -25.99 19.88 48.20
N ASN A 380 -27.06 19.58 48.94
CA ASN A 380 -27.04 18.54 50.00
C ASN A 380 -25.88 18.68 51.02
N ASP A 381 -25.59 19.91 51.46
CA ASP A 381 -24.47 20.25 52.36
C ASP A 381 -23.07 19.89 51.83
N GLN A 382 -22.95 19.57 50.53
CA GLN A 382 -21.69 19.34 49.83
C GLN A 382 -21.43 20.44 48.80
N THR A 383 -20.16 20.76 48.57
CA THR A 383 -19.75 21.71 47.53
C THR A 383 -18.73 21.06 46.62
N ILE A 384 -18.98 21.11 45.31
CA ILE A 384 -18.04 20.68 44.26
C ILE A 384 -17.53 21.90 43.52
N ASN A 385 -16.22 22.02 43.38
CA ASN A 385 -15.57 23.08 42.63
C ASN A 385 -15.32 22.62 41.19
N TYR A 386 -15.96 23.28 40.22
CA TYR A 386 -15.69 23.11 38.80
C TYR A 386 -14.60 24.09 38.37
N VAL A 387 -13.42 23.56 38.07
CA VAL A 387 -12.21 24.30 37.73
C VAL A 387 -11.94 24.23 36.22
N ALA A 388 -12.27 25.28 35.48
CA ALA A 388 -11.94 25.39 34.07
C ALA A 388 -10.59 26.09 33.89
N ASN A 389 -9.61 25.40 33.32
CA ASN A 389 -8.34 25.98 32.90
C ASN A 389 -8.49 26.52 31.48
N ILE A 390 -8.66 27.83 31.34
CA ILE A 390 -8.74 28.49 30.04
C ILE A 390 -7.31 28.73 29.57
N VAL A 391 -6.93 28.12 28.46
CA VAL A 391 -5.58 28.20 27.88
C VAL A 391 -5.66 28.67 26.44
N LEU A 392 -4.61 29.32 25.96
CA LEU A 392 -4.47 29.63 24.54
C LEU A 392 -4.15 28.35 23.76
N LYS A 393 -4.74 28.20 22.57
CA LYS A 393 -4.41 27.11 21.65
C LYS A 393 -2.89 27.09 21.38
N PRO A 394 -2.25 25.91 21.39
CA PRO A 394 -0.84 25.80 21.03
C PRO A 394 -0.62 26.06 19.54
N ASP A 395 0.63 26.31 19.15
CA ASP A 395 1.02 26.34 17.74
C ASP A 395 1.50 24.96 17.28
N PHE A 396 1.13 24.57 16.07
CA PHE A 396 1.82 23.55 15.30
C PHE A 396 2.92 24.18 14.44
N ILE A 397 3.96 23.39 14.20
CA ILE A 397 5.13 23.80 13.44
C ILE A 397 5.02 23.23 12.03
N LEU A 398 4.95 24.12 11.05
CA LEU A 398 5.21 23.82 9.66
C LEU A 398 6.71 23.91 9.39
N THR A 399 7.33 22.83 8.93
CA THR A 399 8.75 22.77 8.57
C THR A 399 8.90 22.76 7.06
N TYR A 400 9.60 23.74 6.51
CA TYR A 400 9.78 23.93 5.07
C TYR A 400 11.10 23.34 4.62
N TYR A 401 11.03 22.43 3.66
CA TYR A 401 12.17 21.77 3.02
C TYR A 401 12.32 22.28 1.60
N ASN A 402 13.56 22.57 1.21
CA ASN A 402 13.93 23.01 -0.11
C ASN A 402 13.92 21.84 -1.11
N THR A 403 14.10 22.14 -2.40
CA THR A 403 14.12 21.14 -3.49
C THR A 403 15.29 20.15 -3.38
N ASP A 404 16.36 20.52 -2.67
CA ASP A 404 17.51 19.65 -2.35
C ASP A 404 17.37 18.90 -1.01
N GLY A 405 16.23 19.07 -0.32
CA GLY A 405 15.94 18.47 0.99
C GLY A 405 16.50 19.23 2.19
N SER A 406 17.19 20.35 2.00
CA SER A 406 17.65 21.20 3.10
C SER A 406 16.49 21.92 3.79
N VAL A 407 16.58 22.16 5.10
CA VAL A 407 15.54 22.92 5.83
C VAL A 407 15.70 24.42 5.56
N ILE A 408 14.66 25.04 5.04
CA ILE A 408 14.57 26.51 4.83
C ILE A 408 14.24 27.20 6.16
N GLY A 409 13.29 26.64 6.91
CA GLY A 409 12.92 27.10 8.25
C GLY A 409 11.51 26.70 8.65
N THR A 410 10.95 27.38 9.66
CA THR A 410 9.65 27.01 10.24
C THR A 410 8.63 28.16 10.27
N GLN A 411 7.35 27.80 10.32
CA GLN A 411 6.21 28.69 10.57
C GLN A 411 5.32 28.09 11.67
N ASN A 412 4.90 28.92 12.61
CA ASN A 412 3.90 28.55 13.59
C ASN A 412 2.50 28.80 13.01
N VAL A 413 1.62 27.82 13.13
CA VAL A 413 0.20 27.93 12.81
C VAL A 413 -0.57 27.48 14.04
N GLU A 414 -1.50 28.29 14.52
CA GLU A 414 -2.33 27.94 15.68
C GLU A 414 -3.08 26.62 15.41
N LYS A 415 -3.22 25.78 16.44
CA LYS A 415 -3.96 24.51 16.36
C LYS A 415 -5.37 24.73 15.78
N ASP A 416 -5.73 23.90 14.80
CA ASP A 416 -7.00 23.94 14.07
C ASP A 416 -7.23 25.21 13.24
N ALA A 417 -6.21 26.08 13.09
CA ALA A 417 -6.25 27.18 12.14
C ALA A 417 -5.84 26.70 10.73
N THR A 418 -6.29 27.43 9.72
CA THR A 418 -5.78 27.25 8.36
C THR A 418 -4.39 27.84 8.24
N ILE A 419 -3.59 27.34 7.27
CA ILE A 419 -2.25 27.89 7.00
C ILE A 419 -2.32 29.40 6.74
N SER A 420 -3.37 29.87 6.04
CA SER A 420 -3.67 31.24 5.63
C SER A 420 -2.65 31.89 4.68
N THR A 421 -1.35 31.77 4.95
CA THR A 421 -0.25 32.25 4.10
C THR A 421 0.99 31.40 4.36
N PHE A 422 1.68 31.00 3.30
CA PHE A 422 2.97 30.34 3.43
C PHE A 422 4.05 31.38 3.78
N LYS A 423 4.87 31.10 4.80
CA LYS A 423 5.94 32.01 5.23
C LYS A 423 7.06 32.17 4.20
N TYR A 424 7.31 31.12 3.41
CA TYR A 424 8.37 31.09 2.41
C TYR A 424 7.75 30.97 1.01
N GLU A 425 8.40 31.63 0.05
CA GLU A 425 7.94 31.76 -1.34
C GLU A 425 9.04 31.30 -2.30
N GLU A 426 8.79 31.36 -3.61
CA GLU A 426 9.72 30.95 -4.67
C GLU A 426 11.14 31.52 -4.49
N LYS A 427 11.27 32.79 -4.07
CA LYS A 427 12.56 33.46 -3.85
C LYS A 427 13.42 32.80 -2.76
N ASP A 428 12.82 32.02 -1.88
CA ASP A 428 13.47 31.33 -0.76
C ASP A 428 13.82 29.86 -1.11
N VAL A 429 13.42 29.40 -2.30
CA VAL A 429 13.58 28.03 -2.80
C VAL A 429 14.69 27.99 -3.83
N ILE A 430 15.44 26.88 -3.87
CA ILE A 430 16.40 26.59 -4.93
C ILE A 430 15.61 26.14 -6.15
N VAL A 431 15.54 27.01 -7.16
CA VAL A 431 14.95 26.71 -8.46
C VAL A 431 16.07 26.67 -9.48
N ALA A 432 16.28 25.51 -10.11
CA ALA A 432 17.27 25.34 -11.16
C ALA A 432 16.92 26.20 -12.38
N ASP A 433 17.94 26.64 -13.13
CA ASP A 433 17.72 27.39 -14.38
C ASP A 433 16.87 26.57 -15.36
N GLY A 434 15.86 27.20 -15.96
CA GLY A 434 14.87 26.52 -16.80
C GLY A 434 13.77 25.74 -16.04
N SER A 435 13.73 25.80 -14.70
CA SER A 435 12.65 25.21 -13.89
C SER A 435 11.76 26.29 -13.25
N LYS A 436 10.61 25.87 -12.72
CA LYS A 436 9.65 26.75 -12.03
C LYS A 436 9.18 26.12 -10.72
N PHE A 437 9.03 26.93 -9.68
CA PHE A 437 8.45 26.51 -8.42
C PHE A 437 6.95 26.18 -8.60
N ARG A 438 6.55 24.97 -8.17
CA ARG A 438 5.18 24.44 -8.32
C ARG A 438 4.36 24.52 -7.03
N GLY A 439 4.98 24.92 -5.91
CA GLY A 439 4.33 25.05 -4.61
C GLY A 439 4.91 24.12 -3.55
N TRP A 440 4.17 23.99 -2.46
CA TRP A 440 4.53 23.17 -1.31
C TRP A 440 3.76 21.86 -1.33
N PHE A 441 4.45 20.74 -1.15
CA PHE A 441 3.90 19.40 -1.29
C PHE A 441 4.15 18.54 -0.05
N VAL A 442 3.41 17.43 0.05
CA VAL A 442 3.56 16.43 1.12
C VAL A 442 4.90 15.69 1.03
N HIS A 443 5.43 15.52 -0.17
CA HIS A 443 6.72 14.89 -0.44
C HIS A 443 7.55 15.73 -1.42
N ALA A 444 8.86 15.47 -1.50
CA ALA A 444 9.76 16.19 -2.39
C ALA A 444 9.54 15.89 -3.89
N ASN A 445 8.97 14.74 -4.24
CA ASN A 445 8.79 14.26 -5.61
C ASN A 445 7.92 12.99 -5.66
N GLY A 446 7.69 12.49 -6.88
CA GLY A 446 7.02 11.22 -7.19
C GLY A 446 5.52 11.35 -7.45
N SER A 447 4.92 10.30 -8.00
CA SER A 447 3.48 10.20 -8.19
C SER A 447 2.72 10.23 -6.86
N GLY A 448 1.45 10.62 -6.90
CA GLY A 448 0.59 10.70 -5.73
C GLY A 448 0.93 11.86 -4.80
N ASN A 449 1.73 12.83 -5.26
CA ASN A 449 2.23 13.90 -4.41
C ASN A 449 1.26 15.07 -4.35
N ARG A 450 0.52 15.16 -3.25
CA ARG A 450 -0.46 16.21 -3.01
C ARG A 450 0.20 17.56 -2.69
N LYS A 451 -0.33 18.63 -3.28
CA LYS A 451 0.00 20.03 -2.99
C LYS A 451 -0.77 20.53 -1.76
N TYR A 452 -0.10 21.28 -0.89
CA TYR A 452 -0.72 22.03 0.21
C TYR A 452 -1.36 23.31 -0.32
N THR A 453 -2.46 23.72 0.30
CA THR A 453 -3.10 25.02 0.03
C THR A 453 -3.19 25.85 1.29
N THR A 454 -3.36 27.16 1.16
CA THR A 454 -3.52 28.08 2.31
C THR A 454 -4.82 27.86 3.08
N GLU A 455 -5.78 27.12 2.51
CA GLU A 455 -7.05 26.77 3.15
C GLU A 455 -6.96 25.52 4.03
N GLU A 456 -5.82 24.84 4.04
CA GLU A 456 -5.67 23.59 4.77
C GLU A 456 -5.58 23.83 6.28
N THR A 457 -6.46 23.16 7.03
CA THR A 457 -6.45 23.16 8.50
C THR A 457 -5.35 22.26 9.02
N ILE A 458 -4.47 22.82 9.84
CA ILE A 458 -3.36 22.07 10.42
C ILE A 458 -3.76 21.49 11.78
N THR A 459 -3.68 20.17 11.88
CA THR A 459 -4.01 19.39 13.09
C THR A 459 -2.78 18.79 13.77
N GLY A 460 -1.58 19.08 13.26
CA GLY A 460 -0.31 18.61 13.81
C GLY A 460 0.91 19.26 13.14
N ASN A 461 2.10 19.03 13.71
CA ASN A 461 3.36 19.43 13.07
C ASN A 461 3.47 18.79 11.68
N THR A 462 3.81 19.59 10.67
CA THR A 462 3.70 19.18 9.27
C THR A 462 4.96 19.57 8.50
N ALA A 463 5.43 18.70 7.61
CA ALA A 463 6.54 18.98 6.69
C ALA A 463 5.99 19.41 5.33
N LEU A 464 6.56 20.47 4.77
CA LEU A 464 6.20 21.04 3.47
C LEU A 464 7.45 21.02 2.59
N TYR A 465 7.36 20.35 1.45
CA TYR A 465 8.49 20.20 0.53
C TYR A 465 8.28 21.09 -0.69
N ALA A 466 9.28 21.92 -0.99
CA ALA A 466 9.29 22.68 -2.22
C ALA A 466 9.47 21.73 -3.42
N VAL A 467 8.61 21.87 -4.42
CA VAL A 467 8.77 21.15 -5.69
C VAL A 467 9.00 22.17 -6.79
N ALA A 468 10.03 21.94 -7.60
CA ALA A 468 10.26 22.68 -8.83
C ALA A 468 10.48 21.69 -9.96
N THR A 469 9.85 21.93 -11.11
CA THR A 469 9.97 21.08 -12.30
C THR A 469 10.46 21.91 -13.48
N GLU A 470 11.13 21.25 -14.43
CA GLU A 470 11.55 21.87 -15.70
C GLU A 470 10.33 22.52 -16.39
N VAL A 471 10.51 23.71 -16.94
CA VAL A 471 9.49 24.38 -17.75
C VAL A 471 9.38 23.65 -19.08
N GLU A 472 8.19 23.18 -19.39
CA GLU A 472 7.93 22.45 -20.64
C GLU A 472 7.87 23.46 -21.81
N THR A 473 8.57 23.18 -22.90
CA THR A 473 8.73 24.12 -24.02
C THR A 473 8.69 23.40 -25.36
N TYR A 474 8.72 24.14 -26.47
CA TYR A 474 8.95 23.54 -27.78
C TYR A 474 10.33 22.88 -27.82
N SER A 475 10.36 21.55 -27.88
CA SER A 475 11.59 20.77 -27.89
C SER A 475 11.57 19.73 -28.98
N THR A 476 12.69 19.56 -29.69
CA THR A 476 12.84 18.54 -30.74
C THR A 476 13.16 17.15 -30.17
N ASN A 477 13.47 17.02 -28.87
CA ASN A 477 13.97 15.78 -28.29
C ASN A 477 13.44 15.45 -26.88
N LYS A 478 12.69 16.36 -26.25
CA LYS A 478 12.09 16.08 -24.93
C LYS A 478 10.84 15.22 -25.08
N ARG A 479 10.65 14.36 -24.08
CA ARG A 479 9.45 13.56 -23.91
C ARG A 479 8.63 14.15 -22.76
N TYR A 480 7.43 14.62 -23.06
CA TYR A 480 6.47 15.07 -22.05
C TYR A 480 5.47 13.94 -21.79
N THR A 481 5.22 13.63 -20.52
CA THR A 481 4.31 12.56 -20.12
C THR A 481 3.41 13.07 -19.00
N PHE A 482 2.11 13.09 -19.28
CA PHE A 482 1.07 13.57 -18.39
C PHE A 482 0.29 12.36 -17.86
N THR A 483 0.47 12.06 -16.57
CA THR A 483 -0.11 10.89 -15.90
C THR A 483 -1.50 11.24 -15.38
N LEU A 484 -2.51 11.08 -16.24
CA LEU A 484 -3.88 11.51 -15.99
C LEU A 484 -4.65 10.56 -15.06
N ASN A 485 -4.12 9.41 -14.69
CA ASN A 485 -4.69 8.56 -13.65
C ASN A 485 -4.13 8.81 -12.24
N ASP A 486 -3.30 9.85 -12.09
CA ASP A 486 -2.92 10.38 -10.78
C ASP A 486 -3.90 11.48 -10.36
N GLN A 487 -4.53 11.32 -9.19
CA GLN A 487 -5.46 12.32 -8.63
C GLN A 487 -4.77 13.65 -8.29
N TYR A 488 -3.44 13.65 -8.19
CA TYR A 488 -2.62 14.82 -7.92
C TYR A 488 -1.82 15.27 -9.15
N PHE A 489 -2.32 14.96 -10.35
CA PHE A 489 -1.89 15.63 -11.57
C PHE A 489 -2.49 17.05 -11.62
N TYR A 490 -1.63 18.06 -11.49
CA TYR A 490 -2.00 19.48 -11.53
C TYR A 490 -1.71 20.06 -12.91
N ALA A 491 -2.73 20.19 -13.76
CA ALA A 491 -2.54 20.67 -15.14
C ALA A 491 -1.87 22.07 -15.18
N GLU A 492 -2.12 22.91 -14.18
CA GLU A 492 -1.48 24.23 -14.03
C GLU A 492 0.04 24.18 -13.81
N ASP A 493 0.59 23.02 -13.47
CA ASP A 493 2.04 22.80 -13.32
C ASP A 493 2.72 22.34 -14.63
N HIS A 494 1.96 22.21 -15.73
CA HIS A 494 2.44 21.73 -17.02
C HIS A 494 2.21 22.76 -18.13
N GLU A 495 3.29 23.30 -18.70
CA GLU A 495 3.20 24.26 -19.81
C GLU A 495 2.90 23.60 -21.16
N ALA A 496 3.20 22.30 -21.33
CA ALA A 496 2.94 21.55 -22.55
C ALA A 496 1.61 20.78 -22.53
N PHE A 497 0.76 21.01 -21.54
CA PHE A 497 -0.58 20.45 -21.42
C PHE A 497 -1.57 21.52 -20.94
N ASP A 498 -2.46 21.95 -21.83
CA ASP A 498 -3.48 22.95 -21.50
C ASP A 498 -4.88 22.42 -21.84
N SER A 499 -5.62 22.01 -20.81
CA SER A 499 -6.99 21.49 -20.91
C SER A 499 -8.00 22.64 -20.90
N LYS A 500 -8.87 22.69 -21.92
CA LYS A 500 -9.99 23.63 -22.04
C LYS A 500 -11.32 22.87 -21.99
N GLY A 501 -12.30 23.47 -21.32
CA GLY A 501 -13.62 22.86 -21.11
C GLY A 501 -13.75 22.20 -19.75
N ASN A 502 -14.41 21.04 -19.69
CA ASN A 502 -14.75 20.33 -18.45
C ASN A 502 -13.80 19.17 -18.13
N GLY A 503 -12.69 19.05 -18.86
CA GLY A 503 -11.67 18.03 -18.65
C GLY A 503 -11.15 18.03 -17.22
N LYS A 504 -11.26 16.88 -16.52
CA LYS A 504 -10.85 16.75 -15.11
C LYS A 504 -10.58 15.30 -14.72
N PHE A 505 -9.89 15.12 -13.60
CA PHE A 505 -9.73 13.81 -12.97
C PHE A 505 -11.10 13.18 -12.63
N HIS A 506 -11.28 11.91 -13.00
CA HIS A 506 -12.46 11.10 -12.67
C HIS A 506 -12.16 10.17 -11.49
N ASP A 507 -11.24 9.22 -11.71
CA ASP A 507 -10.71 8.32 -10.69
C ASP A 507 -9.37 7.71 -11.14
N SER A 508 -8.70 6.95 -10.27
CA SER A 508 -7.39 6.35 -10.56
C SER A 508 -7.43 5.17 -11.53
N THR A 509 -8.62 4.64 -11.83
CA THR A 509 -8.79 3.52 -12.76
C THR A 509 -8.94 4.03 -14.19
N HIS A 510 -9.75 5.06 -14.39
CA HIS A 510 -10.11 5.63 -15.70
C HIS A 510 -9.32 6.90 -16.05
N GLY A 511 -8.75 7.57 -15.06
CA GLY A 511 -7.98 8.81 -15.23
C GLY A 511 -8.84 10.04 -15.49
N TRP A 512 -8.41 10.90 -16.41
CA TRP A 512 -9.17 12.12 -16.72
C TRP A 512 -10.29 11.83 -17.70
N THR A 513 -11.44 12.46 -17.45
CA THR A 513 -12.60 12.42 -18.35
C THR A 513 -12.68 13.69 -19.20
N PHE A 514 -13.01 13.52 -20.47
CA PHE A 514 -13.26 14.57 -21.44
C PHE A 514 -14.61 14.35 -22.12
N SER A 515 -15.39 15.41 -22.23
CA SER A 515 -16.70 15.45 -22.88
C SER A 515 -16.60 15.96 -24.32
N THR A 516 -17.69 15.87 -25.07
CA THR A 516 -17.76 16.42 -26.43
C THR A 516 -17.40 17.90 -26.45
N ASN A 517 -16.47 18.27 -27.35
CA ASN A 517 -15.89 19.62 -27.53
C ASN A 517 -14.95 20.10 -26.41
N ASP A 518 -14.62 19.27 -25.42
CA ASP A 518 -13.45 19.56 -24.60
C ASP A 518 -12.20 19.51 -25.49
N GLU A 519 -11.18 20.28 -25.12
CA GLU A 519 -9.92 20.37 -25.87
C GLU A 519 -8.72 20.19 -24.93
N VAL A 520 -7.66 19.57 -25.44
CA VAL A 520 -6.34 19.58 -24.82
C VAL A 520 -5.34 20.10 -25.83
N LYS A 521 -4.66 21.18 -25.50
CA LYS A 521 -3.56 21.73 -26.28
C LYS A 521 -2.23 21.16 -25.79
N ILE A 522 -1.37 20.81 -26.73
CA ILE A 522 -0.05 20.25 -26.46
C ILE A 522 1.03 20.90 -27.33
N LEU A 523 2.25 21.01 -26.79
CA LEU A 523 3.40 21.55 -27.51
C LEU A 523 4.22 20.44 -28.17
N VAL A 524 4.48 20.57 -29.47
CA VAL A 524 5.43 19.73 -30.21
C VAL A 524 6.55 20.60 -30.78
N GLY A 525 7.81 20.23 -30.61
CA GLY A 525 8.95 21.03 -31.11
C GLY A 525 9.38 20.69 -32.54
N GLY A 526 8.61 19.87 -33.25
CA GLY A 526 8.92 19.35 -34.57
C GLY A 526 8.27 17.98 -34.73
N ASN A 527 8.98 17.05 -35.36
CA ASN A 527 8.53 15.66 -35.46
C ASN A 527 8.27 15.06 -34.07
N ALA A 528 7.09 14.49 -33.85
CA ALA A 528 6.69 13.99 -32.53
C ALA A 528 5.69 12.84 -32.61
N TYR A 529 5.71 11.94 -31.63
CA TYR A 529 4.63 10.99 -31.41
C TYR A 529 3.65 11.51 -30.37
N ILE A 530 2.37 11.51 -30.72
CA ILE A 530 1.25 11.78 -29.80
C ILE A 530 0.65 10.45 -29.40
N ILE A 531 0.78 10.09 -28.12
CA ILE A 531 0.48 8.75 -27.62
C ILE A 531 -0.50 8.85 -26.43
N PRO A 532 -1.81 8.80 -26.67
CA PRO A 532 -2.80 8.65 -25.60
C PRO A 532 -2.88 7.18 -25.15
N SER A 533 -2.84 6.96 -23.83
CA SER A 533 -3.23 5.70 -23.20
C SER A 533 -4.73 5.74 -22.93
N LEU A 534 -5.45 4.84 -23.59
CA LEU A 534 -6.90 4.86 -23.72
C LEU A 534 -7.57 3.93 -22.72
N CYS A 535 -8.78 4.30 -22.31
CA CYS A 535 -9.65 3.44 -21.52
C CYS A 535 -10.59 2.60 -22.41
N GLN A 536 -10.87 1.36 -22.00
CA GLN A 536 -11.84 0.51 -22.70
C GLN A 536 -13.29 1.00 -22.60
N TYR A 537 -13.57 1.90 -21.64
CA TYR A 537 -14.90 2.49 -21.40
C TYR A 537 -15.13 3.81 -22.14
N SER A 538 -14.12 4.31 -22.86
CA SER A 538 -14.25 5.48 -23.73
C SER A 538 -15.22 5.25 -24.89
N SER A 539 -15.69 6.35 -25.48
CA SER A 539 -16.54 6.39 -26.67
C SER A 539 -16.13 7.55 -27.59
N GLY A 540 -16.37 7.42 -28.89
CA GLY A 540 -16.04 8.45 -29.86
C GLY A 540 -14.56 8.43 -30.27
N THR A 541 -14.05 9.61 -30.65
CA THR A 541 -12.74 9.81 -31.29
C THR A 541 -12.00 11.00 -30.70
N ILE A 542 -10.67 10.98 -30.85
CA ILE A 542 -9.76 12.08 -30.54
C ILE A 542 -9.31 12.66 -31.88
N THR A 543 -9.74 13.89 -32.18
CA THR A 543 -9.34 14.60 -33.40
C THR A 543 -8.14 15.47 -33.09
N ILE A 544 -7.06 15.33 -33.88
CA ILE A 544 -5.84 16.12 -33.71
C ILE A 544 -5.82 17.17 -34.82
N SER A 545 -5.70 18.45 -34.43
CA SER A 545 -5.60 19.59 -35.35
C SER A 545 -4.34 20.39 -35.08
N ASN A 546 -3.80 21.04 -36.12
CA ASN A 546 -2.67 21.96 -35.99
C ASN A 546 -3.11 23.35 -35.48
N SER A 547 -2.17 24.26 -35.21
CA SER A 547 -2.49 25.61 -34.72
C SER A 547 -3.31 26.48 -35.68
N LYS A 548 -3.44 26.08 -36.95
CA LYS A 548 -4.29 26.73 -37.95
C LYS A 548 -5.74 26.22 -37.93
N GLY A 549 -6.03 25.21 -37.12
CA GLY A 549 -7.33 24.54 -37.05
C GLY A 549 -7.55 23.50 -38.15
N GLU A 550 -6.50 23.08 -38.86
CA GLU A 550 -6.58 22.02 -39.85
C GLU A 550 -6.51 20.65 -39.15
N VAL A 551 -7.48 19.78 -39.41
CA VAL A 551 -7.48 18.41 -38.88
C VAL A 551 -6.39 17.60 -39.60
N ILE A 552 -5.43 17.10 -38.83
CA ILE A 552 -4.28 16.32 -39.34
C ILE A 552 -4.41 14.83 -39.05
N SER A 553 -5.18 14.44 -38.03
CA SER A 553 -5.41 13.03 -37.69
C SER A 553 -6.68 12.84 -36.87
N THR A 554 -7.16 11.60 -36.81
CA THR A 554 -8.24 11.19 -35.92
C THR A 554 -7.94 9.79 -35.40
N LEU A 555 -7.96 9.63 -34.07
CA LEU A 555 -7.73 8.37 -33.39
C LEU A 555 -9.04 7.85 -32.78
N ASP A 556 -9.25 6.54 -32.80
CA ASP A 556 -10.31 5.93 -31.99
C ASP A 556 -9.99 6.13 -30.50
N ALA A 557 -10.96 6.60 -29.72
CA ALA A 557 -10.75 6.86 -28.30
C ALA A 557 -10.92 5.61 -27.42
N LYS A 558 -11.54 4.56 -27.97
CA LYS A 558 -11.86 3.33 -27.25
C LYS A 558 -10.83 2.24 -27.51
N ALA A 559 -10.21 1.74 -26.45
CA ALA A 559 -9.32 0.58 -26.54
C ALA A 559 -10.07 -0.76 -26.44
N THR A 560 -9.46 -1.81 -27.00
CA THR A 560 -9.90 -3.20 -26.81
C THR A 560 -9.51 -3.77 -25.46
N LYS A 561 -8.41 -3.29 -24.88
CA LYS A 561 -7.94 -3.59 -23.53
C LYS A 561 -7.63 -2.29 -22.82
N ASP A 562 -8.01 -2.22 -21.56
CA ASP A 562 -7.80 -1.03 -20.75
C ASP A 562 -6.32 -0.65 -20.65
N GLY A 563 -6.00 0.63 -20.84
CA GLY A 563 -4.64 1.16 -20.86
C GLY A 563 -3.89 0.97 -22.18
N ALA A 564 -4.48 0.36 -23.21
CA ALA A 564 -3.84 0.25 -24.52
C ALA A 564 -3.58 1.63 -25.13
N THR A 565 -2.47 1.77 -25.85
CA THR A 565 -2.05 3.04 -26.46
C THR A 565 -2.48 3.11 -27.92
N ALA A 566 -3.06 4.24 -28.32
CA ALA A 566 -3.03 4.66 -29.72
C ALA A 566 -1.80 5.54 -29.95
N SER A 567 -1.38 5.73 -31.20
CA SER A 567 -0.27 6.62 -31.54
C SER A 567 -0.51 7.31 -32.87
N TYR A 568 -0.10 8.58 -32.95
CA TYR A 568 0.00 9.33 -34.19
C TYR A 568 1.39 9.93 -34.31
N TYR A 569 2.03 9.76 -35.47
CA TYR A 569 3.28 10.44 -35.80
C TYR A 569 2.98 11.76 -36.49
N TYR A 570 3.28 12.86 -35.80
CA TYR A 570 3.26 14.20 -36.36
C TYR A 570 4.59 14.46 -37.06
N GLU A 571 4.53 14.72 -38.37
CA GLU A 571 5.66 15.16 -39.18
C GLU A 571 5.49 16.65 -39.50
N GLY A 572 6.36 17.49 -38.96
CA GLY A 572 6.17 18.94 -39.04
C GLY A 572 7.20 19.77 -38.29
N THR A 573 6.98 21.08 -38.30
CA THR A 573 7.76 22.05 -37.51
C THR A 573 7.18 22.17 -36.10
N ALA A 574 7.84 22.93 -35.22
CA ALA A 574 7.27 23.24 -33.91
C ALA A 574 5.86 23.84 -34.04
N ASP A 575 4.91 23.34 -33.26
CA ASP A 575 3.49 23.68 -33.36
C ASP A 575 2.73 23.41 -32.04
N GLU A 576 1.60 24.08 -31.84
CA GLU A 576 0.64 23.77 -30.77
C GLU A 576 -0.48 22.94 -31.37
N LEU A 577 -0.56 21.66 -31.01
CA LEU A 577 -1.61 20.76 -31.50
C LEU A 577 -2.80 20.78 -30.54
N THR A 578 -4.01 20.75 -31.10
CA THR A 578 -5.26 20.66 -30.34
C THR A 578 -5.86 19.26 -30.51
N LEU A 579 -6.08 18.58 -29.39
CA LEU A 579 -6.87 17.34 -29.30
C LEU A 579 -8.30 17.71 -28.94
N THR A 580 -9.25 17.44 -29.83
CA THR A 580 -10.69 17.67 -29.60
C THR A 580 -11.43 16.34 -29.47
N PHE A 581 -12.32 16.24 -28.50
CA PHE A 581 -13.02 15.01 -28.12
C PHE A 581 -14.46 14.99 -28.64
N SER A 582 -14.91 13.87 -29.23
CA SER A 582 -16.26 13.75 -29.81
C SER A 582 -17.29 13.02 -28.93
N GLY A 583 -16.87 12.39 -27.83
CA GLY A 583 -17.73 11.60 -26.93
C GLY A 583 -17.32 11.69 -25.46
N SER A 584 -17.73 10.71 -24.66
CA SER A 584 -17.22 10.53 -23.29
C SER A 584 -15.92 9.72 -23.36
N ILE A 585 -14.80 10.40 -23.15
CA ILE A 585 -13.46 9.84 -23.31
C ILE A 585 -12.75 9.84 -21.97
N TYR A 586 -12.08 8.73 -21.65
CA TYR A 586 -11.22 8.61 -20.49
C TYR A 586 -9.79 8.31 -20.95
N LEU A 587 -8.83 9.07 -20.43
CA LEU A 587 -7.41 8.92 -20.71
C LEU A 587 -6.65 8.63 -19.42
N HIS A 588 -5.84 7.57 -19.43
CA HIS A 588 -4.97 7.23 -18.30
C HIS A 588 -3.70 8.06 -18.33
N LYS A 589 -3.21 8.37 -19.53
CA LYS A 589 -1.94 9.05 -19.77
C LYS A 589 -1.96 9.71 -21.14
N LEU A 590 -1.29 10.84 -21.30
CA LEU A 590 -0.97 11.43 -22.60
C LEU A 590 0.53 11.64 -22.70
N THR A 591 1.15 11.21 -23.78
CA THR A 591 2.58 11.39 -24.02
C THR A 591 2.82 12.13 -25.32
N VAL A 592 3.72 13.10 -25.27
CA VAL A 592 4.30 13.78 -26.43
C VAL A 592 5.78 13.44 -26.48
N ALA A 593 6.17 12.55 -27.39
CA ALA A 593 7.57 12.15 -27.56
C ALA A 593 8.16 12.84 -28.78
N ASN A 594 8.86 13.95 -28.58
CA ASN A 594 9.53 14.66 -29.67
C ASN A 594 10.74 13.86 -30.15
N VAL A 595 10.84 13.66 -31.46
CA VAL A 595 11.87 12.85 -32.12
C VAL A 595 12.58 13.71 -33.16
N ALA A 596 13.84 14.06 -32.90
CA ALA A 596 14.53 15.19 -33.54
C ALA A 596 14.37 15.32 -35.06
N SER A 597 14.48 14.23 -35.83
CA SER A 597 14.44 14.33 -37.29
C SER A 597 13.84 13.13 -38.03
N ALA A 598 13.62 11.98 -37.38
CA ALA A 598 13.08 10.80 -38.06
C ALA A 598 12.05 10.06 -37.18
N PRO A 599 11.03 9.43 -37.78
CA PRO A 599 10.14 8.54 -37.06
C PRO A 599 10.92 7.33 -36.53
N VAL A 600 10.39 6.71 -35.49
CA VAL A 600 10.79 5.34 -35.12
C VAL A 600 10.34 4.42 -36.25
N ALA A 601 11.30 4.02 -37.08
CA ALA A 601 11.08 3.16 -38.23
C ALA A 601 12.00 1.93 -38.16
N LYS A 602 11.55 0.84 -38.78
CA LYS A 602 12.40 -0.32 -39.01
C LYS A 602 13.45 0.03 -40.06
N ASN A 603 14.68 -0.42 -39.87
CA ASN A 603 15.69 -0.41 -40.93
C ASN A 603 15.33 -1.41 -42.04
N GLU A 604 16.13 -1.45 -43.11
CA GLU A 604 15.91 -2.35 -44.25
C GLU A 604 15.92 -3.85 -43.85
N ALA A 605 16.57 -4.19 -42.75
CA ALA A 605 16.60 -5.54 -42.18
C ALA A 605 15.40 -5.85 -41.26
N GLY A 606 14.47 -4.91 -41.07
CA GLY A 606 13.25 -5.11 -40.28
C GLY A 606 13.40 -4.86 -38.76
N TYR A 607 14.50 -4.24 -38.31
CA TYR A 607 14.75 -3.93 -36.89
C TYR A 607 14.46 -2.47 -36.59
N TYR A 608 13.77 -2.21 -35.48
CA TYR A 608 13.84 -0.90 -34.85
C TYR A 608 15.20 -0.77 -34.16
N VAL A 609 16.00 0.22 -34.55
CA VAL A 609 17.31 0.48 -33.93
C VAL A 609 17.17 1.67 -33.00
N VAL A 610 17.34 1.42 -31.71
CA VAL A 610 17.25 2.46 -30.69
C VAL A 610 18.47 3.37 -30.78
N ALA A 611 18.27 4.68 -30.59
CA ALA A 611 19.38 5.63 -30.50
C ALA A 611 20.27 5.31 -29.28
N LYS A 612 21.59 5.36 -29.48
CA LYS A 612 22.58 4.94 -28.49
C LYS A 612 22.43 5.73 -27.17
N GLY A 613 22.16 5.03 -26.06
CA GLY A 613 22.01 5.63 -24.73
C GLY A 613 20.78 6.54 -24.54
N ASP A 614 19.82 6.54 -25.47
CA ASP A 614 18.63 7.39 -25.41
C ASP A 614 17.43 6.61 -24.84
N ALA A 615 17.17 6.81 -23.54
CA ALA A 615 16.03 6.22 -22.84
C ALA A 615 14.66 6.66 -23.40
N GLY A 616 14.53 7.92 -23.83
CA GLY A 616 13.30 8.44 -24.40
C GLY A 616 12.97 7.78 -25.75
N ASN A 617 13.99 7.59 -26.58
CA ASN A 617 13.87 6.86 -27.84
C ASN A 617 13.55 5.36 -27.60
N LEU A 618 14.16 4.73 -26.59
CA LEU A 618 13.83 3.35 -26.19
C LEU A 618 12.36 3.20 -25.82
N LEU A 619 11.86 4.05 -24.91
CA LEU A 619 10.45 4.02 -24.46
C LEU A 619 9.49 4.21 -25.64
N THR A 620 9.77 5.20 -26.49
CA THR A 620 8.97 5.46 -27.69
C THR A 620 9.01 4.26 -28.66
N THR A 621 10.17 3.62 -28.80
CA THR A 621 10.32 2.42 -29.65
C THR A 621 9.52 1.23 -29.12
N ILE A 622 9.52 1.01 -27.80
CA ILE A 622 8.71 -0.04 -27.16
C ILE A 622 7.21 0.24 -27.38
N GLU A 623 6.76 1.49 -27.20
CA GLU A 623 5.36 1.87 -27.42
C GLU A 623 4.92 1.65 -28.87
N VAL A 624 5.74 2.07 -29.84
CA VAL A 624 5.50 1.84 -31.28
C VAL A 624 5.53 0.34 -31.62
N ALA A 625 6.44 -0.42 -31.03
CA ALA A 625 6.53 -1.87 -31.24
C ALA A 625 5.32 -2.60 -30.66
N ASN A 626 4.82 -2.20 -29.48
CA ASN A 626 3.60 -2.74 -28.89
C ASN A 626 2.38 -2.50 -29.79
N ALA A 627 2.23 -1.28 -30.29
CA ALA A 627 1.11 -0.90 -31.16
C ALA A 627 1.12 -1.65 -32.50
N ASN A 628 2.31 -1.95 -33.03
CA ASN A 628 2.50 -2.62 -34.32
C ASN A 628 2.72 -4.14 -34.21
N ALA A 629 2.66 -4.70 -33.00
CA ALA A 629 2.89 -6.12 -32.78
C ALA A 629 1.79 -6.98 -33.42
N SER A 630 2.15 -8.19 -33.85
CA SER A 630 1.25 -9.13 -34.51
C SER A 630 1.49 -10.55 -34.02
N SER A 631 0.45 -11.39 -34.07
CA SER A 631 0.58 -12.83 -33.85
C SER A 631 1.35 -13.54 -34.96
N ASP A 632 1.40 -12.95 -36.15
CA ASP A 632 1.85 -13.62 -37.38
C ASP A 632 3.32 -13.33 -37.71
N ALA A 633 3.87 -12.23 -37.19
CA ALA A 633 5.23 -11.79 -37.44
C ALA A 633 5.91 -11.25 -36.18
N ARG A 634 7.21 -11.53 -36.05
CA ARG A 634 8.03 -11.05 -34.95
C ARG A 634 8.50 -9.62 -35.18
N THR A 635 8.46 -8.80 -34.13
CA THR A 635 8.99 -7.44 -34.13
C THR A 635 10.31 -7.39 -33.38
N TYR A 636 11.36 -6.88 -34.03
CA TYR A 636 12.70 -6.82 -33.49
C TYR A 636 13.07 -5.39 -33.07
N ILE A 637 13.53 -5.25 -31.83
CA ILE A 637 14.08 -4.00 -31.27
C ILE A 637 15.55 -4.27 -30.94
N PHE A 638 16.46 -3.59 -31.62
CA PHE A 638 17.89 -3.63 -31.33
C PHE A 638 18.30 -2.44 -30.45
N VAL A 639 19.00 -2.72 -29.36
CA VAL A 639 19.42 -1.74 -28.36
C VAL A 639 20.95 -1.69 -28.33
N PRO A 640 21.58 -0.68 -28.97
CA PRO A 640 23.03 -0.52 -28.97
C PRO A 640 23.64 -0.43 -27.56
N LYS A 641 24.96 -0.55 -27.45
CA LYS A 641 25.67 -0.33 -26.17
C LYS A 641 25.38 1.07 -25.62
N GLY A 642 25.05 1.14 -24.33
CA GLY A 642 24.75 2.38 -23.62
C GLY A 642 23.93 2.11 -22.37
N THR A 643 23.85 3.13 -21.50
CA THR A 643 22.94 3.14 -20.36
C THR A 643 21.68 3.90 -20.72
N TYR A 644 20.54 3.26 -20.55
CA TYR A 644 19.19 3.76 -20.81
C TYR A 644 18.49 3.95 -19.48
N ASP A 645 18.63 5.13 -18.89
CA ASP A 645 18.07 5.49 -17.59
C ASP A 645 16.61 5.95 -17.73
N LEU A 646 15.69 5.13 -17.23
CA LEU A 646 14.25 5.39 -17.24
C LEU A 646 13.80 6.25 -16.04
N GLY A 647 14.73 6.67 -15.17
CA GLY A 647 14.43 7.40 -13.95
C GLY A 647 13.48 6.61 -13.04
N GLU A 648 12.45 7.27 -12.51
CA GLU A 648 11.44 6.64 -11.65
C GLU A 648 10.37 5.85 -12.44
N THR A 649 10.51 5.74 -13.78
CA THR A 649 9.53 5.02 -14.61
C THR A 649 9.49 3.54 -14.24
N VAL A 650 8.29 3.03 -13.98
CA VAL A 650 8.02 1.64 -13.62
C VAL A 650 6.93 1.06 -14.52
N LEU A 651 6.82 -0.27 -14.51
CA LEU A 651 5.84 -1.05 -15.24
C LEU A 651 5.84 -0.74 -16.74
N THR A 652 7.02 -0.51 -17.34
CA THR A 652 7.14 -0.23 -18.77
C THR A 652 6.56 -1.41 -19.55
N PRO A 653 5.47 -1.20 -20.33
CA PRO A 653 4.71 -2.32 -20.86
C PRO A 653 5.42 -2.96 -22.05
N ILE A 654 5.54 -4.29 -22.03
CA ILE A 654 5.81 -5.14 -23.20
C ILE A 654 4.52 -5.94 -23.46
N SER A 655 3.57 -5.30 -24.15
CA SER A 655 2.19 -5.78 -24.29
C SER A 655 1.90 -6.44 -25.62
N GLY A 656 2.71 -6.18 -26.65
CA GLY A 656 2.59 -6.81 -27.95
C GLY A 656 3.08 -8.26 -27.98
N ASN A 657 2.45 -9.11 -28.80
CA ASN A 657 2.90 -10.47 -29.03
C ASN A 657 4.13 -10.51 -29.94
N ASN A 658 4.97 -11.54 -29.79
CA ASN A 658 6.16 -11.77 -30.62
C ASN A 658 7.13 -10.56 -30.69
N ILE A 659 7.37 -9.90 -29.56
CA ILE A 659 8.38 -8.82 -29.47
C ILE A 659 9.72 -9.43 -29.05
N SER A 660 10.80 -8.97 -29.70
CA SER A 660 12.19 -9.25 -29.32
C SER A 660 12.91 -7.96 -28.93
N ILE A 661 13.54 -7.94 -27.77
CA ILE A 661 14.44 -6.88 -27.30
C ILE A 661 15.87 -7.45 -27.28
N ILE A 662 16.72 -6.96 -28.16
CA ILE A 662 18.05 -7.51 -28.41
C ILE A 662 19.08 -6.42 -28.10
N GLY A 663 19.80 -6.57 -27.00
CA GLY A 663 20.95 -5.73 -26.72
C GLY A 663 22.14 -6.07 -27.63
N GLU A 664 23.04 -5.11 -27.81
CA GLU A 664 24.29 -5.31 -28.54
C GLU A 664 25.30 -6.16 -27.73
N ASP A 665 25.29 -5.99 -26.41
CA ASP A 665 26.17 -6.65 -25.46
C ASP A 665 25.56 -6.66 -24.04
N ALA A 666 25.54 -7.83 -23.39
CA ALA A 666 24.93 -7.99 -22.08
C ALA A 666 25.55 -7.14 -20.97
N ASN A 667 26.84 -6.80 -21.06
CA ASN A 667 27.52 -6.02 -20.01
C ASN A 667 27.42 -4.51 -20.22
N SER A 668 27.22 -4.07 -21.46
CA SER A 668 27.35 -2.67 -21.86
C SER A 668 26.06 -2.06 -22.42
N THR A 669 25.04 -2.87 -22.68
CA THR A 669 23.66 -2.41 -22.92
C THR A 669 22.88 -2.56 -21.61
N ILE A 670 22.64 -1.45 -20.92
CA ILE A 670 22.03 -1.40 -19.58
C ILE A 670 20.74 -0.60 -19.64
N ILE A 671 19.61 -1.22 -19.30
CA ILE A 671 18.32 -0.53 -19.11
C ILE A 671 18.06 -0.50 -17.61
N VAL A 672 17.92 0.71 -17.05
CA VAL A 672 17.83 0.91 -15.60
C VAL A 672 16.66 1.80 -15.25
N ASN A 673 15.93 1.47 -14.18
CA ASN A 673 15.04 2.40 -13.49
C ASN A 673 15.44 2.49 -12.01
N ALA A 674 15.12 3.60 -11.35
CA ALA A 674 15.39 3.86 -9.95
C ALA A 674 14.09 4.33 -9.26
N PRO A 675 13.13 3.42 -8.98
CA PRO A 675 11.91 3.80 -8.30
C PRO A 675 12.18 4.27 -6.88
N GLN A 676 11.36 5.22 -6.43
CA GLN A 676 11.46 5.74 -5.07
C GLN A 676 11.21 4.66 -4.03
N VAL A 677 11.93 4.74 -2.90
CA VAL A 677 11.77 3.83 -1.75
C VAL A 677 10.31 3.70 -1.30
N LYS A 678 9.54 4.79 -1.30
CA LYS A 678 8.12 4.78 -0.89
C LYS A 678 7.23 3.93 -1.80
N ASN A 679 7.67 3.68 -3.04
CA ASN A 679 6.98 2.88 -4.04
C ASN A 679 7.41 1.41 -4.02
N GLU A 680 8.29 1.02 -3.08
CA GLU A 680 8.74 -0.36 -2.88
C GLU A 680 7.55 -1.33 -2.88
N GLY A 681 7.66 -2.40 -3.67
CA GLY A 681 6.55 -3.31 -3.87
C GLY A 681 6.64 -4.18 -5.11
N ILE A 682 6.20 -5.43 -4.94
CA ILE A 682 6.20 -6.47 -6.00
C ILE A 682 5.27 -6.13 -7.18
N GLY A 683 4.23 -5.33 -6.95
CA GLY A 683 3.25 -4.93 -7.96
C GLY A 683 3.49 -3.56 -8.60
N THR A 684 4.49 -2.82 -8.12
CA THR A 684 4.64 -1.38 -8.39
C THR A 684 5.98 -1.00 -8.98
N THR A 685 7.05 -1.78 -8.72
CA THR A 685 8.43 -1.35 -9.02
C THR A 685 9.01 -1.87 -10.33
N ALA A 686 8.34 -2.81 -11.01
CA ALA A 686 8.94 -3.56 -12.12
C ALA A 686 9.57 -2.64 -13.18
N THR A 687 10.79 -2.92 -13.66
CA THR A 687 11.33 -2.20 -14.83
C THR A 687 10.45 -2.46 -16.04
N PHE A 688 10.15 -3.74 -16.33
CA PHE A 688 9.25 -4.19 -17.39
C PHE A 688 8.02 -4.92 -16.84
N LEU A 689 6.86 -4.61 -17.44
CA LEU A 689 5.62 -5.36 -17.29
C LEU A 689 5.32 -6.09 -18.59
N ILE A 690 5.57 -7.40 -18.63
CA ILE A 690 5.26 -8.22 -19.80
C ILE A 690 3.82 -8.69 -19.70
N THR A 691 3.02 -8.41 -20.72
CA THR A 691 1.65 -8.96 -20.88
C THR A 691 1.44 -9.62 -22.23
N GLY A 692 2.34 -9.38 -23.20
CA GLY A 692 2.38 -10.07 -24.48
C GLY A 692 2.86 -11.51 -24.37
N SER A 693 2.55 -12.32 -25.38
CA SER A 693 3.05 -13.69 -25.52
C SER A 693 4.25 -13.78 -26.47
N ASN A 694 5.11 -14.79 -26.26
CA ASN A 694 6.32 -15.06 -27.03
C ASN A 694 7.35 -13.91 -27.01
N THR A 695 7.47 -13.21 -25.88
CA THR A 695 8.49 -12.18 -25.67
C THR A 695 9.88 -12.81 -25.65
N TYR A 696 10.85 -12.15 -26.30
CA TYR A 696 12.25 -12.58 -26.32
C TYR A 696 13.15 -11.44 -25.88
N ILE A 697 14.09 -11.72 -24.98
CA ILE A 697 15.07 -10.75 -24.50
C ILE A 697 16.45 -11.39 -24.60
N GLN A 698 17.41 -10.72 -25.24
CA GLN A 698 18.78 -11.21 -25.35
C GLN A 698 19.82 -10.11 -25.12
N ASP A 699 20.97 -10.48 -24.53
CA ASP A 699 22.20 -9.69 -24.48
C ASP A 699 22.03 -8.27 -23.89
N VAL A 700 21.30 -8.16 -22.78
CA VAL A 700 21.02 -6.89 -22.10
C VAL A 700 21.11 -7.05 -20.58
N THR A 701 21.57 -6.01 -19.89
CA THR A 701 21.38 -5.85 -18.46
C THR A 701 20.10 -5.07 -18.20
N LEU A 702 19.20 -5.64 -17.41
CA LEU A 702 18.01 -4.99 -16.86
C LEU A 702 18.25 -4.78 -15.36
N GLN A 703 18.17 -3.53 -14.91
CA GLN A 703 18.46 -3.17 -13.53
C GLN A 703 17.30 -2.41 -12.90
N ASN A 704 16.91 -2.84 -11.70
CA ASN A 704 16.10 -2.02 -10.80
C ASN A 704 17.01 -1.48 -9.69
N ALA A 705 17.26 -0.18 -9.72
CA ALA A 705 18.15 0.55 -8.85
C ALA A 705 17.43 1.22 -7.66
N LEU A 706 16.29 0.66 -7.21
CA LEU A 706 15.67 1.06 -5.94
C LEU A 706 16.73 1.02 -4.82
N ASP A 707 16.79 2.08 -4.01
CA ASP A 707 17.73 2.13 -2.87
C ASP A 707 17.30 1.15 -1.77
N TYR A 708 17.75 -0.10 -1.92
CA TYR A 708 17.41 -1.22 -1.04
C TYR A 708 17.78 -0.94 0.42
N TYR A 709 18.96 -0.37 0.66
CA TYR A 709 19.48 -0.16 2.01
C TYR A 709 18.76 0.97 2.76
N SER A 710 18.15 1.91 2.04
CA SER A 710 17.30 2.96 2.61
C SER A 710 15.82 2.57 2.70
N SER A 711 15.44 1.39 2.21
CA SER A 711 14.03 1.02 2.06
C SER A 711 13.29 0.79 3.38
N GLY A 712 13.99 0.43 4.48
CA GLY A 712 13.42 0.15 5.81
C GLY A 712 12.44 -1.04 5.89
N ALA A 713 11.86 -1.46 4.77
CA ALA A 713 10.93 -2.56 4.59
C ALA A 713 11.64 -3.81 4.03
N ALA A 714 11.00 -4.52 3.08
CA ALA A 714 11.53 -5.72 2.43
C ALA A 714 12.51 -5.40 1.29
N GLY A 715 12.39 -4.22 0.65
CA GLY A 715 13.24 -3.80 -0.45
C GLY A 715 12.91 -4.49 -1.78
N ARG A 716 11.62 -4.79 -2.00
CA ARG A 716 11.05 -5.41 -3.21
C ARG A 716 11.20 -4.48 -4.41
N ALA A 717 12.06 -4.90 -5.33
CA ALA A 717 12.48 -4.13 -6.50
C ALA A 717 12.46 -5.06 -7.72
N VAL A 718 11.32 -5.14 -8.39
CA VAL A 718 11.13 -6.10 -9.49
C VAL A 718 11.85 -5.60 -10.74
N VAL A 719 12.53 -6.47 -11.48
CA VAL A 719 13.08 -6.16 -12.80
C VAL A 719 12.05 -6.48 -13.88
N ILE A 720 11.51 -7.70 -13.85
CA ILE A 720 10.41 -8.10 -14.74
C ILE A 720 9.25 -8.65 -13.92
N GLN A 721 8.09 -8.02 -14.10
CA GLN A 721 6.81 -8.64 -13.77
C GLN A 721 6.25 -9.26 -15.05
N ASP A 722 6.23 -10.59 -15.12
CA ASP A 722 5.82 -11.33 -16.31
C ASP A 722 4.42 -11.92 -16.14
N LYS A 723 3.43 -11.27 -16.76
CA LYS A 723 2.06 -11.77 -16.91
C LYS A 723 1.81 -12.39 -18.28
N GLY A 724 2.86 -12.48 -19.10
CA GLY A 724 2.83 -13.06 -20.43
C GLY A 724 2.89 -14.59 -20.40
N ASN A 725 3.11 -15.17 -21.58
CA ASN A 725 3.33 -16.59 -21.75
C ASN A 725 4.41 -16.82 -22.82
N ARG A 726 5.26 -17.83 -22.62
CA ARG A 726 6.38 -18.19 -23.52
C ARG A 726 7.45 -17.13 -23.62
N THR A 727 7.79 -16.49 -22.50
CA THR A 727 8.92 -15.55 -22.45
C THR A 727 10.25 -16.31 -22.46
N ILE A 728 11.19 -15.82 -23.25
CA ILE A 728 12.55 -16.35 -23.35
C ILE A 728 13.54 -15.23 -23.02
N CYS A 729 14.41 -15.46 -22.03
CA CYS A 729 15.55 -14.58 -21.72
C CYS A 729 16.87 -15.33 -22.00
N LYS A 730 17.72 -14.81 -22.90
CA LYS A 730 19.00 -15.41 -23.25
C LYS A 730 20.16 -14.47 -22.97
N ASN A 731 21.09 -14.88 -22.11
CA ASN A 731 22.23 -14.05 -21.71
C ASN A 731 21.80 -12.65 -21.21
N VAL A 732 20.74 -12.62 -20.39
CA VAL A 732 20.21 -11.40 -19.78
C VAL A 732 20.75 -11.30 -18.36
N LYS A 733 21.20 -10.12 -17.95
CA LYS A 733 21.52 -9.84 -16.55
C LYS A 733 20.34 -9.13 -15.89
N MET A 734 19.86 -9.65 -14.76
CA MET A 734 18.83 -8.99 -13.95
C MET A 734 19.44 -8.58 -12.62
N LEU A 735 19.59 -7.28 -12.43
CA LEU A 735 20.24 -6.70 -11.26
C LEU A 735 19.19 -6.05 -10.36
N SER A 736 18.97 -6.66 -9.19
CA SER A 736 18.10 -6.11 -8.15
C SER A 736 18.33 -6.83 -6.81
N TYR A 737 17.38 -6.73 -5.88
CA TYR A 737 17.42 -7.29 -4.55
C TYR A 737 16.25 -8.27 -4.31
N GLN A 738 15.23 -7.88 -3.55
CA GLN A 738 14.11 -8.77 -3.27
C GLN A 738 13.11 -8.77 -4.45
N ASP A 739 12.59 -9.94 -4.80
CA ASP A 739 11.59 -10.18 -5.86
C ASP A 739 12.04 -9.82 -7.30
N THR A 740 13.33 -9.92 -7.63
CA THR A 740 13.92 -9.54 -8.94
C THR A 740 13.12 -9.99 -10.18
N TYR A 741 12.72 -11.25 -10.26
CA TYR A 741 11.85 -11.77 -11.31
C TYR A 741 10.54 -12.30 -10.72
N TYR A 742 9.42 -11.75 -11.19
CA TYR A 742 8.09 -12.12 -10.76
C TYR A 742 7.26 -12.68 -11.91
N SER A 743 7.15 -14.01 -12.01
CA SER A 743 6.24 -14.67 -12.97
C SER A 743 4.79 -14.61 -12.47
N ASN A 744 4.08 -13.56 -12.85
CA ASN A 744 2.72 -13.24 -12.39
C ASN A 744 1.63 -13.80 -13.33
N ALA A 745 1.80 -15.04 -13.80
CA ALA A 745 0.79 -15.81 -14.50
C ALA A 745 1.16 -17.31 -14.55
N ASP A 746 0.19 -18.17 -14.84
CA ASP A 746 0.40 -19.60 -15.09
C ASP A 746 0.97 -19.84 -16.51
N GLY A 747 2.08 -19.19 -16.84
CA GLY A 747 2.74 -19.28 -18.15
C GLY A 747 3.91 -20.26 -18.21
N GLN A 748 4.51 -20.36 -19.39
CA GLN A 748 5.75 -21.09 -19.66
C GLN A 748 6.91 -20.09 -19.85
N TYR A 749 8.05 -20.29 -19.20
CA TYR A 749 9.14 -19.31 -19.20
C TYR A 749 10.52 -20.00 -19.27
N TYR A 750 11.42 -19.48 -20.10
CA TYR A 750 12.75 -20.08 -20.32
C TYR A 750 13.87 -19.05 -20.18
N PHE A 751 14.87 -19.37 -19.38
CA PHE A 751 16.06 -18.55 -19.15
C PHE A 751 17.29 -19.37 -19.53
N GLU A 752 18.19 -18.80 -20.33
CA GLU A 752 19.43 -19.47 -20.74
C GLU A 752 20.64 -18.54 -20.63
N GLY A 753 21.61 -18.90 -19.80
CA GLY A 753 22.78 -18.05 -19.56
C GLY A 753 22.45 -16.77 -18.79
N GLY A 754 23.39 -15.84 -18.73
CA GLY A 754 23.22 -14.58 -18.02
C GLY A 754 23.35 -14.71 -16.49
N GLU A 755 22.96 -13.66 -15.78
CA GLU A 755 23.08 -13.54 -14.32
C GLU A 755 21.79 -12.99 -13.71
N ILE A 756 21.32 -13.54 -12.59
CA ILE A 756 20.18 -13.00 -11.84
C ILE A 756 20.61 -12.78 -10.41
N HIS A 757 20.52 -11.53 -9.97
CA HIS A 757 20.93 -11.07 -8.66
C HIS A 757 19.71 -10.84 -7.78
N GLY A 758 19.83 -11.14 -6.49
CA GLY A 758 18.79 -10.78 -5.53
C GLY A 758 19.05 -11.23 -4.11
N THR A 759 18.10 -11.01 -3.20
CA THR A 759 18.24 -11.36 -1.77
C THR A 759 17.20 -12.42 -1.35
N VAL A 760 16.03 -11.97 -0.89
CA VAL A 760 14.92 -12.83 -0.51
C VAL A 760 13.99 -13.00 -1.71
N ASP A 761 13.56 -14.23 -1.97
CA ASP A 761 12.52 -14.60 -2.94
C ASP A 761 12.71 -14.01 -4.35
N TYR A 762 13.97 -13.79 -4.76
CA TYR A 762 14.22 -12.99 -5.97
C TYR A 762 13.77 -13.67 -7.26
N LEU A 763 13.42 -14.96 -7.23
CA LEU A 763 12.64 -15.63 -8.26
C LEU A 763 11.31 -16.09 -7.64
N CYS A 764 10.20 -15.44 -7.98
CA CYS A 764 8.91 -15.73 -7.35
C CYS A 764 7.73 -15.72 -8.33
N GLY A 765 6.64 -16.37 -7.94
CA GLY A 765 5.40 -16.42 -8.71
C GLY A 765 5.03 -17.79 -9.24
N SER A 766 4.20 -17.80 -10.28
CA SER A 766 3.57 -18.98 -10.87
C SER A 766 4.20 -19.40 -12.20
N GLY A 767 3.68 -20.48 -12.79
CA GLY A 767 4.10 -20.99 -14.09
C GLY A 767 5.15 -22.10 -14.02
N ASP A 768 5.41 -22.67 -15.19
CA ASP A 768 6.51 -23.61 -15.42
C ASP A 768 7.72 -22.80 -15.95
N VAL A 769 8.72 -22.60 -15.08
CA VAL A 769 9.92 -21.81 -15.40
C VAL A 769 11.14 -22.72 -15.44
N PHE A 770 11.94 -22.61 -16.51
CA PHE A 770 13.17 -23.36 -16.67
C PHE A 770 14.38 -22.42 -16.76
N TYR A 771 15.27 -22.49 -15.79
CA TYR A 771 16.55 -21.77 -15.76
C TYR A 771 17.67 -22.71 -16.17
N ASN A 772 18.29 -22.45 -17.32
CA ASN A 772 19.35 -23.24 -17.91
C ASN A 772 20.67 -22.46 -17.89
N LYS A 773 21.70 -22.98 -17.23
CA LYS A 773 23.03 -22.32 -17.23
C LYS A 773 23.03 -20.87 -16.74
N VAL A 774 22.07 -20.51 -15.89
CA VAL A 774 21.96 -19.17 -15.31
C VAL A 774 22.90 -19.09 -14.11
N LYS A 775 23.59 -17.95 -13.96
CA LYS A 775 24.31 -17.64 -12.72
C LYS A 775 23.37 -16.90 -11.76
N LEU A 776 23.19 -17.46 -10.58
CA LEU A 776 22.32 -16.98 -9.53
C LEU A 776 23.20 -16.34 -8.45
N VAL A 777 23.03 -15.05 -8.19
CA VAL A 777 23.87 -14.30 -7.26
C VAL A 777 23.03 -13.82 -6.08
N ASN A 778 23.25 -14.42 -4.91
CA ASN A 778 22.64 -13.94 -3.65
C ASN A 778 23.42 -12.71 -3.19
N GLU A 779 22.77 -11.56 -3.11
CA GLU A 779 23.38 -10.29 -2.72
C GLU A 779 23.39 -10.10 -1.21
N SER A 780 24.34 -9.32 -0.70
CA SER A 780 24.33 -9.05 0.73
C SER A 780 23.21 -8.09 1.12
N ARG A 781 22.53 -8.43 2.22
CA ARG A 781 21.52 -7.57 2.85
C ARG A 781 22.13 -6.43 3.69
N ALA A 782 23.46 -6.28 3.66
CA ALA A 782 24.17 -5.11 4.16
C ALA A 782 25.25 -4.68 3.14
N LYS A 783 25.43 -3.36 2.98
CA LYS A 783 26.26 -2.76 1.92
C LYS A 783 27.73 -3.24 1.91
N ASP A 784 28.34 -3.40 3.08
CA ASP A 784 29.79 -3.56 3.21
C ASP A 784 30.22 -4.85 3.96
N SER A 785 29.33 -5.83 4.08
CA SER A 785 29.62 -7.10 4.78
C SER A 785 28.68 -8.20 4.33
N LYS A 786 29.09 -9.48 4.37
CA LYS A 786 28.16 -10.62 4.15
C LYS A 786 27.14 -10.67 5.30
N TYR A 787 25.88 -10.35 5.01
CA TYR A 787 24.82 -10.31 6.01
C TYR A 787 23.52 -10.84 5.43
N GLY A 788 22.68 -11.41 6.29
CA GLY A 788 21.36 -11.92 5.93
C GLY A 788 21.33 -13.40 5.54
N GLU A 789 20.13 -13.97 5.61
CA GLU A 789 19.81 -15.28 5.04
C GLU A 789 18.90 -15.05 3.83
N ASP A 790 19.37 -15.51 2.67
CA ASP A 790 18.72 -15.31 1.39
C ASP A 790 17.93 -16.55 0.93
N VAL A 791 16.98 -16.33 0.04
CA VAL A 791 16.10 -17.37 -0.47
C VAL A 791 16.00 -17.18 -1.98
N ILE A 792 16.48 -18.16 -2.74
CA ILE A 792 16.57 -18.01 -4.20
C ILE A 792 15.17 -17.98 -4.85
N ALA A 793 14.34 -18.98 -4.52
CA ALA A 793 13.08 -19.19 -5.19
C ALA A 793 11.89 -19.27 -4.23
N ALA A 794 10.78 -18.64 -4.62
CA ALA A 794 9.50 -18.67 -3.90
C ALA A 794 8.34 -19.01 -4.85
N PRO A 795 8.18 -20.28 -5.26
CA PRO A 795 7.19 -20.66 -6.25
C PRO A 795 5.77 -20.72 -5.64
N TYR A 796 4.83 -20.14 -6.39
CA TYR A 796 3.37 -20.20 -6.26
C TYR A 796 2.79 -20.71 -7.58
N PRO A 797 2.99 -21.97 -7.95
CA PRO A 797 2.41 -22.52 -9.17
C PRO A 797 0.91 -22.75 -8.98
N GLY A 798 0.13 -22.36 -9.99
CA GLY A 798 -1.27 -22.75 -10.12
C GLY A 798 -1.45 -24.27 -10.29
N GLU A 799 -2.69 -24.74 -10.21
CA GLU A 799 -3.00 -26.18 -10.29
C GLU A 799 -2.60 -26.80 -11.64
N SER A 800 -2.63 -26.00 -12.71
CA SER A 800 -2.30 -26.43 -14.07
C SER A 800 -0.78 -26.61 -14.30
N CYS A 801 0.06 -25.98 -13.48
CA CYS A 801 1.51 -26.02 -13.59
C CYS A 801 2.06 -27.36 -13.08
N LYS A 802 2.69 -28.11 -13.98
CA LYS A 802 3.12 -29.49 -13.70
C LYS A 802 4.47 -29.56 -13.00
N TYR A 803 5.37 -28.65 -13.32
CA TYR A 803 6.78 -28.73 -12.93
C TYR A 803 7.18 -27.60 -11.97
N GLY A 804 6.52 -26.44 -12.02
CA GLY A 804 6.92 -25.27 -11.25
C GLY A 804 8.28 -24.77 -11.74
N TYR A 805 9.21 -24.52 -10.81
CA TYR A 805 10.53 -23.99 -11.18
C TYR A 805 11.58 -25.10 -11.26
N VAL A 806 12.33 -25.11 -12.36
CA VAL A 806 13.39 -26.07 -12.64
C VAL A 806 14.68 -25.32 -12.98
N PHE A 807 15.75 -25.65 -12.30
CA PHE A 807 17.09 -25.11 -12.50
C PHE A 807 17.99 -26.24 -12.98
N ASP A 808 18.62 -26.09 -14.13
CA ASP A 808 19.56 -27.06 -14.68
C ASP A 808 20.87 -26.39 -15.07
N SER A 809 21.98 -27.01 -14.67
CA SER A 809 23.33 -26.57 -15.00
C SER A 809 23.63 -25.12 -14.57
N CYS A 810 22.90 -24.61 -13.58
CA CYS A 810 23.05 -23.26 -13.04
C CYS A 810 24.29 -23.15 -12.12
N THR A 811 24.72 -21.92 -11.84
CA THR A 811 25.78 -21.65 -10.85
C THR A 811 25.23 -20.73 -9.77
N ILE A 812 25.46 -21.03 -8.50
CA ILE A 812 25.07 -20.21 -7.35
C ILE A 812 26.32 -19.58 -6.73
N VAL A 813 26.28 -18.25 -6.61
CA VAL A 813 27.28 -17.42 -5.91
C VAL A 813 26.60 -16.73 -4.75
N ASN A 814 27.19 -16.78 -3.56
CA ASN A 814 26.60 -16.24 -2.34
C ASN A 814 27.44 -15.11 -1.73
N ASN A 815 26.89 -13.89 -1.74
CA ASN A 815 27.43 -12.72 -1.03
C ASN A 815 26.73 -12.48 0.33
N ALA A 816 25.61 -13.16 0.63
CA ALA A 816 24.94 -13.12 1.93
C ALA A 816 25.62 -14.01 2.98
N ALA A 817 25.19 -13.96 4.26
CA ALA A 817 25.78 -14.80 5.31
C ALA A 817 25.42 -16.28 5.15
N SER A 818 24.23 -16.57 4.63
CA SER A 818 23.78 -17.93 4.29
C SER A 818 22.61 -17.87 3.30
N PHE A 819 22.25 -19.01 2.71
CA PHE A 819 21.11 -19.05 1.79
C PHE A 819 20.38 -20.39 1.79
N SER A 820 19.16 -20.40 1.24
CA SER A 820 18.42 -21.60 0.89
C SER A 820 17.98 -21.59 -0.57
N LEU A 821 17.81 -22.78 -1.15
CA LEU A 821 17.38 -22.96 -2.54
C LEU A 821 15.96 -22.45 -2.80
N GLY A 822 15.12 -22.38 -1.77
CA GLY A 822 13.78 -21.80 -1.88
C GLY A 822 12.87 -22.06 -0.69
N ARG A 823 11.70 -21.43 -0.72
CA ARG A 823 10.61 -21.57 0.27
C ARG A 823 9.25 -21.59 -0.41
N SER A 824 8.25 -22.21 0.20
CA SER A 824 6.93 -22.36 -0.43
C SER A 824 6.06 -21.12 -0.28
N TRP A 825 5.90 -20.36 -1.38
CA TRP A 825 5.02 -19.19 -1.37
C TRP A 825 3.54 -19.58 -1.32
N GLY A 826 3.08 -20.39 -2.27
CA GLY A 826 1.68 -20.79 -2.38
C GLY A 826 1.46 -21.94 -3.36
N GLY A 827 0.20 -22.28 -3.61
CA GLY A 827 -0.20 -23.36 -4.52
C GLY A 827 0.40 -24.74 -4.17
N ASN A 828 0.51 -25.61 -5.18
CA ASN A 828 1.27 -26.85 -5.07
C ASN A 828 2.74 -26.56 -5.33
N SER A 829 3.43 -25.93 -4.36
CA SER A 829 4.79 -25.39 -4.51
C SER A 829 5.82 -26.45 -4.92
N LYS A 830 6.33 -26.34 -6.15
CA LYS A 830 7.27 -27.28 -6.81
C LYS A 830 8.56 -26.54 -7.18
N LEU A 831 9.70 -27.13 -6.86
CA LEU A 831 11.03 -26.55 -7.07
C LEU A 831 12.06 -27.65 -7.26
N THR A 832 12.86 -27.57 -8.33
CA THR A 832 13.86 -28.59 -8.65
C THR A 832 15.18 -27.97 -9.08
N TYR A 833 16.29 -28.40 -8.46
CA TYR A 833 17.66 -28.05 -8.86
C TYR A 833 18.39 -29.29 -9.37
N LEU A 834 18.99 -29.19 -10.56
CA LEU A 834 19.72 -30.24 -11.27
C LEU A 834 21.10 -29.71 -11.66
N ASN A 835 22.13 -30.53 -11.49
CA ASN A 835 23.48 -30.29 -12.02
C ASN A 835 24.05 -28.90 -11.67
N THR A 836 23.71 -28.37 -10.49
CA THR A 836 23.97 -26.97 -10.13
C THR A 836 25.32 -26.83 -9.43
N ILE A 837 26.17 -25.91 -9.90
CA ILE A 837 27.42 -25.56 -9.22
C ILE A 837 27.09 -24.61 -8.07
N ILE A 838 27.58 -24.90 -6.87
CA ILE A 838 27.48 -24.05 -5.68
C ILE A 838 28.88 -23.64 -5.29
N GLU A 839 29.24 -22.36 -5.49
CA GLU A 839 30.60 -21.89 -5.21
C GLU A 839 30.94 -21.89 -3.71
N GLN A 840 29.95 -21.64 -2.84
CA GLN A 840 30.13 -21.62 -1.38
C GLN A 840 29.26 -22.68 -0.68
N PRO A 841 29.55 -23.99 -0.81
CA PRO A 841 28.69 -25.08 -0.33
C PRO A 841 28.60 -25.16 1.20
N SER A 842 29.48 -24.48 1.94
CA SER A 842 29.39 -24.36 3.40
C SER A 842 28.34 -23.33 3.89
N GLU A 843 27.87 -22.45 3.01
CA GLU A 843 26.97 -21.33 3.35
C GLU A 843 25.49 -21.64 3.06
N ILE A 844 25.20 -22.73 2.34
CA ILE A 844 23.84 -23.22 2.16
C ILE A 844 23.33 -23.87 3.45
N LYS A 845 22.05 -23.63 3.78
CA LYS A 845 21.38 -24.26 4.93
C LYS A 845 21.47 -25.78 4.84
N SER A 846 21.64 -26.45 5.98
CA SER A 846 21.73 -27.92 6.05
C SER A 846 20.48 -28.62 5.53
N THR A 847 19.31 -28.00 5.68
CA THR A 847 18.03 -28.47 5.11
C THR A 847 17.93 -28.26 3.60
N ARG A 848 18.86 -27.51 3.00
CA ARG A 848 18.90 -27.04 1.59
C ARG A 848 17.78 -26.06 1.22
N PHE A 849 16.58 -26.30 1.72
CA PHE A 849 15.38 -25.48 1.55
C PHE A 849 14.94 -24.88 2.89
N THR A 850 14.13 -23.82 2.84
CA THR A 850 13.47 -23.26 4.04
C THR A 850 12.29 -24.15 4.44
N PRO A 851 12.28 -24.76 5.65
CA PRO A 851 11.21 -25.68 6.06
C PRO A 851 9.88 -24.98 6.39
N ASP A 852 9.96 -23.73 6.85
CA ASP A 852 8.80 -22.92 7.21
C ASP A 852 8.23 -22.28 5.95
N GLY A 853 7.08 -22.80 5.52
CA GLY A 853 6.37 -22.29 4.35
C GLY A 853 5.80 -20.89 4.59
N MET A 854 5.66 -20.10 3.52
CA MET A 854 5.08 -18.76 3.60
C MET A 854 3.56 -18.82 3.78
N ASN A 855 2.84 -19.36 2.78
CA ASN A 855 1.39 -19.58 2.85
C ASN A 855 0.97 -21.05 2.73
N THR A 856 1.84 -21.93 2.25
CA THR A 856 1.59 -23.37 2.12
C THR A 856 2.85 -24.16 2.49
N VAL A 857 2.72 -25.46 2.71
CA VAL A 857 3.89 -26.36 2.82
C VAL A 857 4.50 -26.64 1.45
N ALA A 858 5.81 -26.87 1.39
CA ALA A 858 6.45 -27.32 0.16
C ALA A 858 5.82 -28.64 -0.30
N TYR A 859 5.44 -28.73 -1.59
CA TYR A 859 4.80 -29.92 -2.15
C TYR A 859 5.84 -30.89 -2.70
N GLN A 860 6.71 -30.42 -3.60
CA GLN A 860 7.79 -31.21 -4.19
C GLN A 860 9.04 -30.35 -4.37
N PHE A 861 9.89 -30.31 -3.34
CA PHE A 861 11.19 -29.65 -3.42
C PHE A 861 12.28 -30.70 -3.61
N LYS A 862 13.09 -30.54 -4.66
CA LYS A 862 14.05 -31.55 -5.09
C LYS A 862 15.40 -31.01 -5.52
N GLU A 863 16.43 -31.82 -5.30
CA GLU A 863 17.81 -31.54 -5.67
C GLU A 863 18.49 -32.80 -6.24
N TYR A 864 19.28 -32.63 -7.29
CA TYR A 864 20.11 -33.67 -7.90
C TYR A 864 21.45 -33.13 -8.38
N ASN A 865 22.52 -33.84 -8.02
CA ASN A 865 23.85 -33.65 -8.61
C ASN A 865 24.37 -32.20 -8.57
N SER A 866 24.08 -31.46 -7.50
CA SER A 866 24.77 -30.21 -7.23
C SER A 866 26.23 -30.49 -6.87
N MET A 867 27.13 -29.64 -7.34
CA MET A 867 28.58 -29.81 -7.20
C MET A 867 29.24 -28.54 -6.67
N ASP A 868 30.43 -28.65 -6.09
CA ASP A 868 31.32 -27.50 -5.88
C ASP A 868 32.07 -27.12 -7.18
N THR A 869 32.94 -26.10 -7.12
CA THR A 869 33.72 -25.63 -8.27
C THR A 869 34.75 -26.65 -8.78
N GLU A 870 35.12 -27.61 -7.95
CA GLU A 870 36.05 -28.70 -8.28
C GLU A 870 35.33 -29.92 -8.89
N GLY A 871 33.99 -29.89 -8.95
CA GLY A 871 33.17 -30.97 -9.50
C GLY A 871 32.83 -32.08 -8.50
N ASN A 872 33.08 -31.89 -7.20
CA ASN A 872 32.66 -32.85 -6.18
C ASN A 872 31.16 -32.70 -5.91
N ILE A 873 30.44 -33.81 -5.80
CA ILE A 873 29.01 -33.80 -5.49
C ILE A 873 28.80 -33.33 -4.04
N VAL A 874 28.02 -32.24 -3.88
CA VAL A 874 27.64 -31.66 -2.58
C VAL A 874 26.17 -31.90 -2.24
N THR A 875 25.37 -32.44 -3.17
CA THR A 875 24.02 -32.94 -2.85
C THR A 875 24.13 -34.09 -1.84
N PRO A 876 23.42 -34.04 -0.70
CA PRO A 876 23.41 -35.14 0.27
C PRO A 876 22.92 -36.45 -0.38
N ALA A 877 23.39 -37.60 0.11
CA ALA A 877 22.84 -38.89 -0.34
C ALA A 877 21.34 -39.03 -0.02
N THR A 878 20.92 -38.51 1.14
CA THR A 878 19.53 -38.39 1.58
C THR A 878 19.36 -37.09 2.35
N ASN A 879 18.21 -36.43 2.18
CA ASN A 879 17.87 -35.22 2.93
C ASN A 879 16.35 -35.15 3.14
N VAL A 880 15.88 -35.73 4.24
CA VAL A 880 14.46 -35.72 4.63
C VAL A 880 14.15 -34.45 5.40
N VAL A 881 13.27 -33.61 4.84
CA VAL A 881 12.90 -32.31 5.43
C VAL A 881 11.45 -32.35 5.89
N TYR A 882 11.19 -31.85 7.09
CA TYR A 882 9.85 -31.64 7.64
C TYR A 882 9.38 -30.23 7.32
N PHE A 883 8.58 -30.07 6.27
CA PHE A 883 7.99 -28.79 5.91
C PHE A 883 6.72 -28.53 6.70
N LYS A 884 6.53 -27.30 7.17
CA LYS A 884 5.34 -26.90 7.95
C LYS A 884 4.82 -25.52 7.59
N LYS A 885 3.50 -25.38 7.67
CA LYS A 885 2.80 -24.09 7.68
C LYS A 885 1.53 -24.27 8.49
N ASP A 886 1.43 -23.57 9.61
CA ASP A 886 0.35 -23.73 10.60
C ASP A 886 0.15 -25.21 10.97
N ALA A 887 -1.04 -25.78 10.76
CA ALA A 887 -1.33 -27.19 11.02
C ALA A 887 -0.93 -28.13 9.87
N ASN A 888 -0.62 -27.60 8.68
CA ASN A 888 -0.27 -28.39 7.51
C ASN A 888 1.20 -28.80 7.56
N THR A 889 1.48 -30.04 7.20
CA THR A 889 2.83 -30.60 7.22
C THR A 889 3.06 -31.47 6.00
N ASN A 890 4.28 -31.49 5.48
CA ASN A 890 4.70 -32.42 4.43
C ASN A 890 6.15 -32.82 4.68
N THR A 891 6.40 -34.11 4.92
CA THR A 891 7.75 -34.63 5.12
C THR A 891 8.15 -35.49 3.94
N HIS A 892 9.24 -35.15 3.28
CA HIS A 892 9.73 -35.95 2.16
C HIS A 892 11.25 -35.83 2.00
N ASN A 893 11.84 -36.85 1.36
CA ASN A 893 13.21 -36.75 0.90
C ASN A 893 13.30 -35.74 -0.25
N THR A 894 14.21 -34.80 -0.15
CA THR A 894 14.47 -33.75 -1.14
C THR A 894 15.54 -34.15 -2.16
N THR A 895 16.21 -35.30 -1.99
CA THR A 895 17.14 -35.83 -3.02
C THR A 895 16.38 -36.71 -4.02
N MET A 896 16.93 -36.89 -5.23
CA MET A 896 16.33 -37.73 -6.28
C MET A 896 17.33 -38.64 -6.99
N SER A 897 16.83 -39.65 -7.72
CA SER A 897 17.64 -40.53 -8.57
C SER A 897 17.89 -39.93 -9.96
N ALA A 898 18.87 -40.48 -10.67
CA ALA A 898 19.15 -40.10 -12.07
C ALA A 898 17.92 -40.28 -12.99
N ASP A 899 17.18 -41.40 -12.84
CA ASP A 899 15.97 -41.65 -13.63
C ASP A 899 14.88 -40.61 -13.36
N SER A 900 14.75 -40.13 -12.11
CA SER A 900 13.79 -39.06 -11.78
C SER A 900 14.24 -37.71 -12.34
N ALA A 901 15.54 -37.41 -12.27
CA ALA A 901 16.13 -36.20 -12.83
C ALA A 901 15.92 -36.11 -14.35
N ALA A 902 16.05 -37.23 -15.07
CA ALA A 902 15.85 -37.29 -16.51
C ALA A 902 14.42 -36.92 -16.97
N LEU A 903 13.43 -36.91 -16.07
CA LEU A 903 12.05 -36.51 -16.39
C LEU A 903 11.90 -34.99 -16.54
N PHE A 904 12.87 -34.20 -16.09
CA PHE A 904 12.85 -32.72 -16.13
C PHE A 904 13.53 -32.15 -17.38
N SER A 905 13.47 -32.85 -18.52
CA SER A 905 13.97 -32.32 -19.79
C SER A 905 13.08 -31.19 -20.33
N ILE A 906 13.66 -30.29 -21.13
CA ILE A 906 12.94 -29.18 -21.78
C ILE A 906 11.72 -29.69 -22.56
N ALA A 907 11.87 -30.79 -23.31
CA ALA A 907 10.79 -31.39 -24.08
C ALA A 907 9.65 -31.92 -23.20
N ASN A 908 9.94 -32.45 -22.02
CA ASN A 908 8.90 -32.92 -21.10
C ASN A 908 8.14 -31.76 -20.45
N ILE A 909 8.85 -30.69 -20.12
CA ILE A 909 8.31 -29.52 -19.43
C ILE A 909 7.45 -28.67 -20.37
N PHE A 910 7.96 -28.37 -21.56
CA PHE A 910 7.30 -27.45 -22.50
C PHE A 910 6.58 -28.14 -23.66
N GLY A 911 6.75 -29.45 -23.83
CA GLY A 911 6.12 -30.21 -24.90
C GLY A 911 6.66 -29.80 -26.26
N THR A 912 5.79 -29.26 -27.12
CA THR A 912 6.15 -28.85 -28.49
C THR A 912 6.82 -27.48 -28.57
N TRP A 913 6.78 -26.69 -27.50
CA TRP A 913 7.51 -25.42 -27.44
C TRP A 913 8.97 -25.72 -27.09
N ALA A 914 9.89 -25.50 -28.03
CA ALA A 914 11.32 -25.79 -27.89
C ALA A 914 12.13 -24.49 -27.80
N PRO A 915 12.11 -23.79 -26.63
CA PRO A 915 12.73 -22.48 -26.48
C PRO A 915 14.27 -22.50 -26.64
N ASP A 916 14.92 -23.61 -26.29
CA ASP A 916 16.35 -23.84 -26.50
C ASP A 916 16.73 -23.83 -27.99
N GLN A 917 15.89 -24.42 -28.84
CA GLN A 917 16.09 -24.43 -30.30
C GLN A 917 15.75 -23.08 -30.92
N LEU A 918 14.69 -22.42 -30.45
CA LEU A 918 14.32 -21.07 -30.91
C LEU A 918 15.43 -20.05 -30.58
N ALA A 919 16.02 -20.15 -29.39
CA ALA A 919 17.08 -19.25 -28.94
C ALA A 919 18.49 -19.71 -29.34
N ALA A 920 18.64 -20.81 -30.10
CA ALA A 920 19.94 -21.36 -30.47
C ALA A 920 20.76 -20.33 -31.27
N GLN A 921 22.01 -20.09 -30.84
CA GLN A 921 22.88 -19.15 -31.53
C GLN A 921 23.45 -19.76 -32.80
N VAL A 922 23.51 -18.95 -33.86
CA VAL A 922 24.11 -19.31 -35.14
C VAL A 922 25.39 -18.50 -35.36
N THR A 923 26.31 -19.04 -36.14
CA THR A 923 27.61 -18.40 -36.44
C THR A 923 27.81 -18.41 -37.94
N VAL A 924 28.28 -17.30 -38.51
CA VAL A 924 28.58 -17.22 -39.95
C VAL A 924 29.80 -18.08 -40.31
N SER A 925 29.81 -18.60 -41.53
CA SER A 925 30.95 -19.26 -42.16
C SER A 925 31.43 -18.49 -43.38
N ASN A 926 32.68 -18.74 -43.78
CA ASN A 926 33.32 -18.16 -44.96
C ASN A 926 33.27 -16.62 -45.05
N ALA A 927 33.29 -15.95 -43.88
CA ALA A 927 33.28 -14.50 -43.79
C ALA A 927 34.63 -13.92 -44.29
N LYS A 928 34.59 -13.07 -45.30
CA LYS A 928 35.76 -12.50 -45.99
C LYS A 928 35.49 -11.12 -46.57
N VAL A 929 36.57 -10.38 -46.80
CA VAL A 929 36.54 -9.08 -47.48
C VAL A 929 36.92 -9.26 -48.96
N ILE A 930 36.06 -8.81 -49.88
CA ILE A 930 36.31 -8.80 -51.33
C ILE A 930 36.18 -7.35 -51.83
N GLY A 931 37.31 -6.67 -52.07
CA GLY A 931 37.31 -5.23 -52.35
C GLY A 931 36.63 -4.45 -51.22
N ASN A 932 35.64 -3.63 -51.56
CA ASN A 932 34.85 -2.84 -50.61
C ASN A 932 33.59 -3.57 -50.10
N THR A 933 33.54 -4.90 -50.19
CA THR A 933 32.36 -5.68 -49.79
C THR A 933 32.75 -6.80 -48.83
N LEU A 934 32.13 -6.78 -47.65
CA LEU A 934 32.13 -7.90 -46.71
C LEU A 934 31.15 -8.96 -47.24
N THR A 935 31.54 -10.23 -47.23
CA THR A 935 30.70 -11.35 -47.69
C THR A 935 30.81 -12.54 -46.76
N TRP A 936 29.73 -13.31 -46.62
CA TRP A 936 29.69 -14.57 -45.84
C TRP A 936 28.65 -15.54 -46.44
N ASP A 937 28.63 -16.78 -45.94
CA ASP A 937 27.59 -17.74 -46.32
C ASP A 937 26.25 -17.35 -45.70
N ALA A 938 25.17 -17.46 -46.48
CA ALA A 938 23.83 -17.28 -45.96
C ALA A 938 23.49 -18.41 -44.96
N ILE A 939 22.92 -18.03 -43.81
CA ILE A 939 22.41 -18.97 -42.81
C ILE A 939 20.90 -19.12 -43.01
N GLU A 940 20.45 -20.37 -43.13
CA GLU A 940 19.04 -20.70 -43.27
C GLU A 940 18.23 -20.14 -42.09
N ASN A 941 17.11 -19.46 -42.38
CA ASN A 941 16.19 -18.86 -41.40
C ASN A 941 16.78 -17.75 -40.51
N SER A 942 17.99 -17.25 -40.79
CA SER A 942 18.53 -16.07 -40.11
C SER A 942 17.86 -14.80 -40.66
N PRO A 943 17.24 -13.96 -39.82
CA PRO A 943 16.53 -12.77 -40.30
C PRO A 943 17.47 -11.62 -40.69
N ALA A 944 18.69 -11.56 -40.10
CA ALA A 944 19.64 -10.48 -40.33
C ALA A 944 21.05 -10.79 -39.80
N TYR A 945 21.99 -9.90 -40.13
CA TYR A 945 23.37 -9.89 -39.67
C TYR A 945 23.76 -8.50 -39.18
N ALA A 946 24.30 -8.41 -37.97
CA ALA A 946 24.87 -7.17 -37.43
C ALA A 946 26.35 -7.06 -37.79
N VAL A 947 26.75 -5.92 -38.32
CA VAL A 947 28.10 -5.65 -38.82
C VAL A 947 28.79 -4.63 -37.91
N TYR A 948 30.07 -4.88 -37.64
CA TYR A 948 30.89 -4.09 -36.76
C TYR A 948 32.18 -3.70 -37.45
N ALA A 949 32.66 -2.48 -37.19
CA ALA A 949 33.96 -1.98 -37.61
C ALA A 949 34.75 -1.55 -36.39
N ASN A 950 35.96 -2.08 -36.23
CA ASN A 950 36.82 -1.92 -35.05
C ASN A 950 36.09 -2.19 -33.72
N GLY A 951 35.12 -3.10 -33.72
CA GLY A 951 34.31 -3.45 -32.56
C GLY A 951 33.10 -2.54 -32.30
N GLU A 952 32.93 -1.46 -33.06
CA GLU A 952 31.75 -0.58 -33.02
C GLU A 952 30.69 -1.04 -34.01
N PHE A 953 29.42 -1.00 -33.58
CA PHE A 953 28.28 -1.33 -34.42
C PHE A 953 28.11 -0.30 -35.55
N ILE A 954 28.04 -0.76 -36.80
CA ILE A 954 27.87 0.11 -37.98
C ILE A 954 26.58 -0.13 -38.76
N GLY A 955 25.92 -1.27 -38.57
CA GLY A 955 24.63 -1.52 -39.23
C GLY A 955 24.13 -2.96 -39.12
N ILE A 956 22.91 -3.16 -39.62
CA ILE A 956 22.27 -4.48 -39.75
C ILE A 956 21.85 -4.66 -41.20
N THR A 957 22.14 -5.82 -41.78
CA THR A 957 21.74 -6.19 -43.15
C THR A 957 20.96 -7.50 -43.13
N ASN A 958 20.00 -7.66 -44.05
CA ASN A 958 19.29 -8.92 -44.29
C ASN A 958 19.90 -9.74 -45.44
N THR A 959 20.98 -9.26 -46.05
CA THR A 959 21.73 -9.97 -47.08
C THR A 959 23.01 -10.55 -46.50
N ASN A 960 23.61 -11.52 -47.21
CA ASN A 960 24.88 -12.14 -46.82
C ASN A 960 26.11 -11.31 -47.24
N SER A 961 25.92 -9.99 -47.36
CA SER A 961 26.97 -9.05 -47.73
C SER A 961 26.73 -7.66 -47.14
N TYR A 962 27.78 -6.86 -47.04
CA TYR A 962 27.71 -5.47 -46.58
C TYR A 962 28.79 -4.63 -47.27
N THR A 963 28.41 -3.48 -47.82
CA THR A 963 29.37 -2.57 -48.48
C THR A 963 30.03 -1.66 -47.44
N ILE A 964 31.34 -1.50 -47.52
CA ILE A 964 32.14 -0.71 -46.59
C ILE A 964 32.86 0.43 -47.30
N ASP A 965 33.02 1.54 -46.58
CA ASP A 965 33.68 2.75 -47.11
C ASP A 965 35.20 2.76 -46.86
N ASP A 966 35.72 1.88 -46.01
CA ASP A 966 37.12 1.87 -45.57
C ASP A 966 37.62 0.45 -45.28
N ASP A 967 38.33 -0.16 -46.24
CA ASP A 967 38.85 -1.52 -46.13
C ASP A 967 40.03 -1.69 -45.15
N THR A 968 40.47 -0.61 -44.48
CA THR A 968 41.56 -0.65 -43.49
C THR A 968 41.09 -1.03 -42.09
N GLN A 969 39.78 -0.96 -41.82
CA GLN A 969 39.21 -1.28 -40.51
C GLN A 969 39.11 -2.79 -40.29
N LYS A 970 39.11 -3.21 -39.03
CA LYS A 970 38.82 -4.61 -38.66
C LYS A 970 37.32 -4.82 -38.62
N TYR A 971 36.81 -5.72 -39.45
CA TYR A 971 35.38 -5.98 -39.51
C TYR A 971 35.01 -7.27 -38.82
N SER A 972 33.86 -7.28 -38.17
CA SER A 972 33.23 -8.51 -37.68
C SER A 972 31.73 -8.52 -37.98
N VAL A 973 31.18 -9.73 -38.10
CA VAL A 973 29.76 -9.92 -38.35
C VAL A 973 29.18 -10.93 -37.36
N LYS A 974 27.97 -10.64 -36.88
CA LYS A 974 27.18 -11.54 -36.02
C LYS A 974 25.89 -11.90 -36.76
N ALA A 975 25.55 -13.18 -36.82
CA ALA A 975 24.28 -13.63 -37.39
C ALA A 975 23.16 -13.67 -36.35
N ALA A 976 21.96 -13.29 -36.74
CA ALA A 976 20.78 -13.41 -35.89
C ALA A 976 20.22 -14.85 -35.90
N ASN A 977 19.78 -15.34 -34.74
CA ASN A 977 18.94 -16.53 -34.63
C ASN A 977 17.50 -16.23 -35.10
N THR A 978 16.63 -17.25 -35.09
CA THR A 978 15.22 -17.12 -35.54
C THR A 978 14.40 -16.13 -34.70
N MET A 979 14.86 -15.84 -33.47
CA MET A 979 14.26 -14.87 -32.56
C MET A 979 14.84 -13.45 -32.71
N GLY A 980 15.82 -13.26 -33.61
CA GLY A 980 16.46 -11.98 -33.93
C GLY A 980 17.68 -11.63 -33.06
N GLY A 981 18.06 -12.51 -32.12
CA GLY A 981 19.23 -12.31 -31.25
C GLY A 981 20.53 -12.64 -31.97
N PHE A 982 21.54 -11.79 -31.83
CA PHE A 982 22.82 -11.94 -32.54
C PHE A 982 23.79 -12.86 -31.82
N GLY A 983 24.39 -13.81 -32.56
CA GLY A 983 25.35 -14.77 -32.03
C GLY A 983 26.76 -14.22 -31.89
N LYS A 984 27.73 -15.14 -31.86
CA LYS A 984 29.14 -14.79 -31.70
C LYS A 984 29.63 -14.02 -32.92
N ALA A 985 30.46 -13.00 -32.67
CA ALA A 985 31.13 -12.26 -33.73
C ALA A 985 32.16 -13.13 -34.44
N VAL A 986 32.18 -13.04 -35.76
CA VAL A 986 33.20 -13.63 -36.63
C VAL A 986 33.96 -12.49 -37.28
N GLU A 987 35.25 -12.40 -36.97
CA GLU A 987 36.17 -11.45 -37.60
C GLU A 987 36.37 -11.82 -39.08
N LEU A 988 36.27 -10.83 -39.97
CA LEU A 988 36.54 -10.99 -41.39
C LEU A 988 38.03 -10.77 -41.62
N ASN A 989 38.69 -11.76 -42.18
CA ASN A 989 40.08 -11.63 -42.59
C ASN A 989 40.14 -10.95 -43.97
N SER A 990 40.94 -9.89 -44.10
CA SER A 990 41.37 -9.41 -45.40
C SER A 990 42.31 -10.44 -45.99
N THR A 991 41.92 -11.11 -47.07
CA THR A 991 42.87 -11.88 -47.86
C THR A 991 43.77 -10.89 -48.59
N SER A 992 44.80 -10.37 -47.92
CA SER A 992 45.98 -9.84 -48.61
C SER A 992 46.83 -11.03 -49.10
N THR A 993 46.30 -11.79 -50.05
CA THR A 993 47.16 -12.68 -50.84
C THR A 993 47.47 -11.93 -52.13
N GLY A 994 48.76 -11.76 -52.46
CA GLY A 994 49.20 -11.18 -53.72
C GLY A 994 48.91 -12.07 -54.94
N ILE A 995 47.81 -12.83 -54.92
CA ILE A 995 47.40 -13.74 -55.98
C ILE A 995 46.13 -13.16 -56.61
N THR A 996 46.31 -12.46 -57.71
CA THR A 996 45.25 -11.75 -58.44
C THR A 996 44.48 -12.64 -59.44
N ASN A 997 44.75 -13.94 -59.51
CA ASN A 997 44.00 -14.88 -60.36
C ASN A 997 44.11 -16.34 -59.89
N ILE A 998 42.98 -17.03 -59.82
CA ILE A 998 42.91 -18.50 -59.95
C ILE A 998 42.24 -18.75 -61.30
N ASN A 999 43.03 -18.97 -62.34
CA ASN A 999 42.48 -19.44 -63.61
C ASN A 999 42.12 -20.92 -63.45
N GLU A 1000 40.83 -21.22 -63.44
CA GLU A 1000 40.31 -22.55 -63.75
C GLU A 1000 40.65 -22.88 -65.21
N SER A 1001 41.74 -23.60 -65.41
CA SER A 1001 41.98 -24.39 -66.62
C SER A 1001 43.03 -25.44 -66.27
N ALA A 1002 42.61 -26.70 -66.16
CA ALA A 1002 43.53 -27.82 -66.05
C ALA A 1002 44.46 -27.84 -67.28
N THR A 1003 45.68 -27.36 -67.14
CA THR A 1003 46.72 -27.50 -68.16
C THR A 1003 47.44 -28.82 -67.98
N GLU A 1004 47.76 -29.46 -69.09
CA GLU A 1004 48.59 -30.67 -69.17
C GLU A 1004 49.91 -30.48 -68.40
N VAL A 1005 50.26 -31.48 -67.58
CA VAL A 1005 51.56 -31.55 -66.92
C VAL A 1005 52.62 -31.85 -67.99
N ALA A 1006 53.54 -30.92 -68.22
CA ALA A 1006 54.60 -31.06 -69.22
C ALA A 1006 55.74 -31.95 -68.72
N SER A 1007 56.07 -31.89 -67.43
CA SER A 1007 57.03 -32.79 -66.79
C SER A 1007 56.83 -32.88 -65.29
N GLU A 1008 57.26 -34.00 -64.70
CA GLU A 1008 57.29 -34.23 -63.25
C GLU A 1008 58.70 -34.61 -62.81
N GLU A 1009 59.19 -33.97 -61.76
CA GLU A 1009 60.44 -34.29 -61.10
C GLU A 1009 60.19 -34.74 -59.67
N TYR A 1010 60.98 -35.70 -59.20
CA TYR A 1010 60.88 -36.24 -57.84
C TYR A 1010 62.15 -35.93 -57.08
N PHE A 1011 62.03 -35.55 -55.82
CA PHE A 1011 63.15 -35.33 -54.92
C PHE A 1011 62.95 -36.07 -53.61
N THR A 1012 64.03 -36.53 -52.99
CA THR A 1012 64.03 -36.98 -51.60
C THR A 1012 63.85 -35.78 -50.65
N ALA A 1013 63.52 -36.03 -49.38
CA ALA A 1013 63.32 -34.97 -48.39
C ALA A 1013 64.58 -34.09 -48.13
N ASP A 1014 65.76 -34.60 -48.44
CA ASP A 1014 67.06 -33.90 -48.40
C ASP A 1014 67.43 -33.21 -49.73
N GLY A 1015 66.53 -33.20 -50.72
CA GLY A 1015 66.65 -32.42 -51.95
C GLY A 1015 67.39 -33.10 -53.11
N ILE A 1016 67.63 -34.42 -53.05
CA ILE A 1016 68.27 -35.17 -54.14
C ILE A 1016 67.22 -35.57 -55.18
N GLN A 1017 67.43 -35.19 -56.44
CA GLN A 1017 66.54 -35.59 -57.54
C GLN A 1017 66.61 -37.11 -57.78
N ILE A 1018 65.45 -37.75 -57.93
CA ILE A 1018 65.27 -39.19 -58.15
C ILE A 1018 64.35 -39.42 -59.35
N ALA A 1019 64.56 -40.53 -60.07
CA ALA A 1019 63.77 -40.84 -61.27
C ALA A 1019 62.34 -41.30 -60.95
N THR A 1020 62.13 -41.90 -59.78
CA THR A 1020 60.81 -42.37 -59.30
C THR A 1020 60.72 -42.20 -57.78
N PRO A 1021 59.49 -42.02 -57.22
CA PRO A 1021 59.28 -41.94 -55.78
C PRO A 1021 59.84 -43.16 -55.03
N LYS A 1022 60.53 -42.92 -53.91
CA LYS A 1022 61.00 -43.96 -52.99
C LYS A 1022 60.10 -44.05 -51.77
N ARG A 1023 60.10 -45.21 -51.10
CA ARG A 1023 59.39 -45.40 -49.83
C ARG A 1023 59.80 -44.32 -48.82
N GLY A 1024 58.82 -43.61 -48.25
CA GLY A 1024 59.04 -42.41 -47.42
C GLY A 1024 58.52 -41.12 -48.06
N VAL A 1025 58.98 -39.97 -47.54
CA VAL A 1025 58.56 -38.64 -48.01
C VAL A 1025 59.36 -38.26 -49.26
N ASN A 1026 58.64 -37.92 -50.33
CA ASN A 1026 59.18 -37.39 -51.58
C ASN A 1026 58.59 -36.00 -51.81
N ILE A 1027 59.30 -35.16 -52.56
CA ILE A 1027 58.81 -33.89 -53.07
C ILE A 1027 58.58 -34.08 -54.57
N ILE A 1028 57.37 -33.82 -55.05
CA ILE A 1028 57.03 -33.83 -56.47
C ILE A 1028 56.97 -32.39 -56.95
N VAL A 1029 57.72 -32.07 -58.00
CA VAL A 1029 57.65 -30.80 -58.71
C VAL A 1029 57.03 -31.07 -60.07
N LYS A 1030 55.85 -30.51 -60.33
CA LYS A 1030 55.16 -30.59 -61.62
C LYS A 1030 55.35 -29.28 -62.36
N HIS A 1031 55.87 -29.36 -63.58
CA HIS A 1031 55.93 -28.24 -64.50
C HIS A 1031 54.77 -28.36 -65.49
N PHE A 1032 54.00 -27.29 -65.63
CA PHE A 1032 52.87 -27.23 -66.55
C PHE A 1032 53.31 -26.59 -67.87
N ALA A 1033 52.62 -26.93 -68.96
CA ALA A 1033 52.95 -26.44 -70.30
C ALA A 1033 52.87 -24.89 -70.44
N ASN A 1034 52.18 -24.23 -69.52
CA ASN A 1034 52.08 -22.77 -69.44
C ASN A 1034 53.26 -22.10 -68.69
N GLY A 1035 54.23 -22.88 -68.21
CA GLY A 1035 55.39 -22.40 -67.45
C GLY A 1035 55.20 -22.41 -65.92
N ASP A 1036 54.01 -22.72 -65.42
CA ASP A 1036 53.77 -22.81 -63.98
C ASP A 1036 54.45 -24.02 -63.36
N THR A 1037 54.81 -23.91 -62.08
CA THR A 1037 55.42 -25.00 -61.32
C THR A 1037 54.65 -25.24 -60.01
N GLN A 1038 54.22 -26.48 -59.76
CA GLN A 1038 53.57 -26.90 -58.51
C GLN A 1038 54.48 -27.87 -57.75
N THR A 1039 54.74 -27.58 -56.47
CA THR A 1039 55.49 -28.47 -55.58
C THR A 1039 54.58 -29.08 -54.54
N SER A 1040 54.65 -30.40 -54.34
CA SER A 1040 53.83 -31.13 -53.36
C SER A 1040 54.64 -32.20 -52.62
N LYS A 1041 54.22 -32.53 -51.40
CA LYS A 1041 54.80 -33.64 -50.62
C LYS A 1041 54.00 -34.91 -50.91
N TYR A 1042 54.69 -36.00 -51.27
CA TYR A 1042 54.10 -37.28 -51.61
C TYR A 1042 54.74 -38.41 -50.80
N ILE A 1043 53.92 -39.18 -50.08
CA ILE A 1043 54.38 -40.27 -49.20
C ILE A 1043 54.10 -41.61 -49.88
N VAL A 1044 55.16 -42.34 -50.21
CA VAL A 1044 55.07 -43.73 -50.68
C VAL A 1044 55.16 -44.65 -49.46
N LYS A 1045 54.10 -45.42 -49.19
CA LYS A 1045 54.02 -46.32 -48.02
C LYS A 1045 54.83 -47.59 -48.18
#